data_AF-A0A6H2DTI6-F1
#
_entry.id   AF-A0A6H2DTI6-F1
#
_cell.length_a   1.000
_cell.length_b   1.000
_cell.length_c   1.000
_cell.angle_alpha   90.00
_cell.angle_beta   90.00
_cell.angle_gamma   90.00
#
_symmetry.space_group_name_H-M   'P 1'
#
loop_
_entity.id
_entity.type
_entity.pdbx_description
1 polymer ?
#
loop_
_entity_poly.entity_id
_entity_poly.type
_entity_poly.pdbx_seq_one_letter_code
_entity_poly.pdbx_strand_id
1 'polypeptide(L)'
;MKKLKSLLLIAVIPSFSFLISCAEEKSSKQLLEEIALKIKPFINSNKKFDQRVLQKVDFEKKDNNEATLNIALNPDFFSIFSDPRSKLNLEVRITGIKDTQYKRKTDFGDNQVNFEFQNLDPTVDYQVGLIMINDRVIELPTTKSDNFTLEIKASEMKATGENNGKNEGENPPDNPPVDETPDKEMPPENTNPQDDLTDQDEQGNKILKPPTDGDFQNPKTGGDFGLPEGFTFPSVEKGKNADKYPPFASKYKAVDPQVLYKELYDRTFSIKFGVTLNKGVKVYGSPENKFLATENGTAWLLDYHKKDANNYKLFFATNLHVASHLSNTLDKHLLTKFNYEDPSQDKATSISIGKSAKAPQTFATHNNNYDFSKDPNNVAKFYASDDNFKNANFTDLSALVTTKTNAFTSGPKLIFAGYDFIDRKYIQPFQEELLTKIQNSLDSYKNREGSDEEYSEYNILKKTLETKEFIPLYTDFAVFELDVDLSNADKTLKDWILKAINALDQYIKRNKENELPNQDKSISTYMQTVDYITASRTSNYQNLTNSKNAYMLGYPGIDGGKSSLAWNNPTERNNDTEPASYWRAPENKNAFAIPGNDNERKMLNFNLNPYPKVFHKTLGDYYGYTQNIRFSSLYFGASGSLVYNEFGQMVGIYSLVQSSGERWDLLKRASFTPFLLSKDVKDTVSNKVIKAYNLIDGSDTQNSPAQTRSYRQNLKEIYPNGFENGNYKTALFPEGFKAINIQR
;
A
#
# COMPACT_ATOMS: atom_id res chain seq x y z
N MET A 1 -75.20 46.54 -15.64
CA MET A 1 -75.18 46.29 -17.10
C MET A 1 -73.76 45.94 -17.53
N LYS A 2 -73.56 45.17 -18.62
CA LYS A 2 -72.36 45.03 -19.52
C LYS A 2 -70.94 45.28 -18.93
N LYS A 3 -69.91 44.44 -19.06
CA LYS A 3 -69.61 43.07 -19.58
C LYS A 3 -68.29 42.68 -18.85
N LEU A 4 -68.04 41.51 -18.28
CA LEU A 4 -68.05 40.12 -18.78
C LEU A 4 -67.04 39.79 -19.90
N LYS A 5 -65.87 39.27 -19.50
CA LYS A 5 -65.04 38.19 -20.09
C LYS A 5 -63.74 38.08 -19.23
N SER A 6 -63.14 36.93 -18.94
CA SER A 6 -63.51 35.51 -19.21
C SER A 6 -62.64 34.56 -18.35
N LEU A 7 -63.25 33.56 -17.69
CA LEU A 7 -62.78 32.19 -17.33
C LEU A 7 -61.31 31.94 -16.85
N LEU A 8 -60.94 31.00 -15.96
CA LEU A 8 -61.53 30.07 -14.93
C LEU A 8 -60.28 29.31 -14.31
N LEU A 9 -60.19 28.30 -13.43
CA LEU A 9 -60.95 27.41 -12.48
C LEU A 9 -59.80 26.71 -11.65
N ILE A 10 -59.79 26.21 -10.40
CA ILE A 10 -60.66 25.94 -9.22
C ILE A 10 -59.73 26.16 -7.96
N ALA A 11 -60.15 26.61 -6.76
CA ALA A 11 -60.75 25.89 -5.61
C ALA A 11 -59.89 24.73 -5.02
N VAL A 12 -59.93 24.30 -3.73
CA VAL A 12 -60.61 24.71 -2.46
C VAL A 12 -59.86 23.98 -1.31
N ILE A 13 -59.44 24.58 -0.16
CA ILE A 13 -60.19 24.85 1.10
C ILE A 13 -60.58 23.55 1.90
N PRO A 14 -60.53 23.47 3.27
CA PRO A 14 -59.77 24.29 4.25
C PRO A 14 -59.34 23.61 5.61
N SER A 15 -58.71 24.40 6.50
CA SER A 15 -58.80 24.54 8.00
C SER A 15 -59.34 23.48 9.00
N PHE A 16 -58.97 23.69 10.29
CA PHE A 16 -59.42 23.16 11.62
C PHE A 16 -58.40 22.21 12.30
N SER A 17 -58.15 22.25 13.63
CA SER A 17 -58.45 23.25 14.67
C SER A 17 -57.56 23.05 15.92
N PHE A 18 -57.62 23.96 16.91
CA PHE A 18 -56.91 23.84 18.19
C PHE A 18 -57.86 23.49 19.35
N LEU A 19 -57.49 22.51 20.20
CA LEU A 19 -57.80 22.48 21.63
C LEU A 19 -56.91 21.44 22.33
N ILE A 20 -56.64 21.65 23.62
CA ILE A 20 -55.58 20.94 24.36
C ILE A 20 -56.16 19.86 25.27
N SER A 21 -55.53 18.68 25.26
CA SER A 21 -55.55 17.71 26.37
C SER A 21 -54.20 17.00 26.40
N CYS A 22 -53.74 16.59 27.59
CA CYS A 22 -52.38 16.08 27.78
C CYS A 22 -52.13 14.77 27.04
N ALA A 23 -50.97 14.66 26.40
CA ALA A 23 -50.32 13.39 26.07
C ALA A 23 -49.04 13.30 26.91
N GLU A 24 -48.71 12.12 27.42
CA GLU A 24 -47.62 11.95 28.39
C GLU A 24 -46.24 12.20 27.77
N GLU A 25 -45.37 12.86 28.54
CA GLU A 25 -43.97 13.03 28.21
C GLU A 25 -43.26 11.66 28.28
N LYS A 26 -43.08 11.02 27.12
CA LYS A 26 -42.40 9.71 27.02
C LYS A 26 -40.95 9.86 27.48
N SER A 27 -40.67 9.43 28.70
CA SER A 27 -39.33 9.38 29.26
C SER A 27 -38.37 8.59 28.37
N SER A 28 -37.07 8.93 28.38
CA SER A 28 -36.04 8.25 27.59
C SER A 28 -36.00 6.73 27.83
N LYS A 29 -36.46 6.27 29.00
CA LYS A 29 -36.62 4.86 29.35
C LYS A 29 -37.71 4.16 28.51
N GLN A 30 -38.89 4.78 28.35
CA GLN A 30 -39.98 4.23 27.53
C GLN A 30 -39.60 4.18 26.05
N LEU A 31 -38.84 5.16 25.56
CA LEU A 31 -38.31 5.14 24.18
C LEU A 31 -37.37 3.93 23.95
N LEU A 32 -36.49 3.65 24.91
CA LEU A 32 -35.60 2.49 24.87
C LEU A 32 -36.35 1.15 24.93
N GLU A 33 -37.43 1.06 25.72
CA GLU A 33 -38.29 -0.13 25.81
C GLU A 33 -39.09 -0.37 24.52
N GLU A 34 -39.57 0.70 23.87
CA GLU A 34 -40.29 0.62 22.59
C GLU A 34 -39.38 0.24 21.41
N ILE A 35 -38.11 0.67 21.45
CA ILE A 35 -37.04 0.21 20.54
C ILE A 35 -36.75 -1.28 20.77
N ALA A 36 -36.55 -1.71 22.02
CA ALA A 36 -36.26 -3.10 22.38
C ALA A 36 -37.36 -4.08 21.93
N LEU A 37 -38.64 -3.66 21.99
CA LEU A 37 -39.79 -4.46 21.52
C LEU A 37 -39.82 -4.63 20.00
N LYS A 38 -39.50 -3.58 19.23
CA LYS A 38 -39.53 -3.64 17.75
C LYS A 38 -38.33 -4.40 17.16
N ILE A 39 -37.19 -4.42 17.84
CA ILE A 39 -36.00 -5.20 17.46
C ILE A 39 -36.20 -6.71 17.69
N LYS A 40 -37.08 -7.09 18.62
CA LYS A 40 -37.29 -8.48 19.10
C LYS A 40 -37.50 -9.56 18.02
N PRO A 41 -38.19 -9.31 16.87
CA PRO A 41 -38.31 -10.32 15.81
C PRO A 41 -37.01 -10.58 15.03
N PHE A 42 -36.13 -9.58 14.93
CA PHE A 42 -34.95 -9.62 14.06
C PHE A 42 -33.69 -10.20 14.73
N ILE A 43 -33.63 -10.27 16.07
CA ILE A 43 -32.48 -10.83 16.82
C ILE A 43 -32.44 -12.38 16.81
N ASN A 44 -33.56 -13.06 16.57
CA ASN A 44 -33.69 -14.52 16.76
C ASN A 44 -32.95 -15.41 15.74
N SER A 45 -32.01 -14.87 14.96
CA SER A 45 -31.18 -15.62 13.99
C SER A 45 -29.73 -15.85 14.43
N ASN A 46 -29.19 -15.14 15.44
CA ASN A 46 -27.88 -15.53 16.02
C ASN A 46 -27.64 -15.04 17.48
N LYS A 47 -27.12 -15.93 18.33
CA LYS A 47 -27.20 -15.85 19.81
C LYS A 47 -26.14 -14.96 20.52
N LYS A 48 -25.63 -13.91 19.89
CA LYS A 48 -24.59 -13.02 20.50
C LYS A 48 -24.83 -11.49 20.37
N PHE A 49 -25.96 -11.04 19.83
CA PHE A 49 -26.34 -9.61 19.87
C PHE A 49 -27.41 -9.37 20.94
N ASP A 50 -27.00 -8.83 22.09
CA ASP A 50 -27.91 -8.31 23.12
C ASP A 50 -28.12 -6.78 22.97
N GLN A 51 -29.08 -6.22 23.70
CA GLN A 51 -29.75 -4.98 23.34
C GLN A 51 -29.13 -3.71 23.93
N ARG A 52 -29.00 -2.69 23.06
CA ARG A 52 -28.49 -1.30 23.25
C ARG A 52 -26.98 -1.15 23.05
N VAL A 53 -26.60 -0.82 21.82
CA VAL A 53 -25.25 -0.36 21.41
C VAL A 53 -25.08 1.14 21.71
N LEU A 54 -26.09 1.96 21.38
CA LEU A 54 -26.14 3.38 21.75
C LEU A 54 -26.63 3.50 23.20
N GLN A 55 -25.84 4.16 24.05
CA GLN A 55 -26.19 4.49 25.44
C GLN A 55 -26.81 5.89 25.55
N LYS A 56 -26.26 6.86 24.81
CA LYS A 56 -26.74 8.26 24.77
C LYS A 56 -26.39 8.90 23.42
N VAL A 57 -27.23 9.83 22.96
CA VAL A 57 -26.95 10.70 21.81
C VAL A 57 -27.44 12.10 22.18
N ASP A 58 -26.53 13.05 22.38
CA ASP A 58 -26.83 14.45 22.66
C ASP A 58 -26.34 15.33 21.52
N PHE A 59 -27.20 16.19 20.98
CA PHE A 59 -26.79 17.25 20.06
C PHE A 59 -26.90 18.61 20.77
N GLU A 60 -25.76 19.29 20.91
CA GLU A 60 -25.64 20.54 21.66
C GLU A 60 -25.11 21.64 20.75
N LYS A 61 -25.85 22.74 20.63
CA LYS A 61 -25.40 23.94 19.91
C LYS A 61 -24.49 24.75 20.82
N LYS A 62 -23.21 24.88 20.47
CA LYS A 62 -22.23 25.67 21.24
C LYS A 62 -22.44 27.16 21.03
N ASP A 63 -22.57 27.55 19.77
CA ASP A 63 -22.64 28.94 19.33
C ASP A 63 -23.45 29.07 18.05
N ASN A 64 -23.70 30.28 17.56
CA ASN A 64 -24.58 30.51 16.40
C ASN A 64 -24.26 29.63 15.17
N ASN A 65 -22.98 29.39 14.89
CA ASN A 65 -22.50 28.65 13.72
C ASN A 65 -21.83 27.30 14.05
N GLU A 66 -21.86 26.86 15.33
CA GLU A 66 -21.17 25.66 15.81
C GLU A 66 -22.05 24.75 16.67
N ALA A 67 -21.94 23.44 16.46
CA ALA A 67 -22.61 22.43 17.26
C ALA A 67 -21.78 21.16 17.42
N THR A 68 -22.05 20.41 18.49
CA THR A 68 -21.40 19.14 18.79
C THR A 68 -22.41 18.01 18.98
N LEU A 69 -22.17 16.87 18.31
CA LEU A 69 -22.89 15.63 18.56
C LEU A 69 -22.05 14.74 19.47
N ASN A 70 -22.50 14.51 20.70
CA ASN A 70 -21.92 13.56 21.63
C ASN A 70 -22.68 12.23 21.51
N ILE A 71 -21.97 11.15 21.13
CA ILE A 71 -22.50 9.79 21.12
C ILE A 71 -21.78 8.99 22.20
N ALA A 72 -22.51 8.52 23.20
CA ALA A 72 -22.02 7.52 24.14
C ALA A 72 -22.49 6.13 23.70
N LEU A 73 -21.55 5.20 23.57
CA LEU A 73 -21.81 3.80 23.30
C LEU A 73 -21.81 3.02 24.62
N ASN A 74 -22.54 1.91 24.66
CA ASN A 74 -22.55 1.01 25.81
C ASN A 74 -21.13 0.45 26.04
N PRO A 75 -20.53 0.55 27.25
CA PRO A 75 -19.19 -0.01 27.53
C PRO A 75 -19.02 -1.48 27.13
N ASP A 76 -20.08 -2.29 27.28
CA ASP A 76 -20.06 -3.71 26.91
C ASP A 76 -19.82 -3.91 25.40
N PHE A 77 -20.18 -2.94 24.56
CA PHE A 77 -19.95 -2.98 23.12
C PHE A 77 -18.46 -2.98 22.77
N PHE A 78 -17.61 -2.31 23.54
CA PHE A 78 -16.16 -2.28 23.30
C PHE A 78 -15.46 -3.60 23.63
N SER A 79 -16.07 -4.49 24.43
CA SER A 79 -15.53 -5.84 24.64
C SER A 79 -15.41 -6.64 23.33
N ILE A 80 -16.24 -6.33 22.33
CA ILE A 80 -16.28 -6.93 20.99
C ILE A 80 -15.11 -6.42 20.12
N PHE A 81 -14.55 -5.25 20.43
CA PHE A 81 -13.43 -4.61 19.71
C PHE A 81 -12.09 -4.78 20.43
N SER A 82 -11.96 -5.85 21.24
CA SER A 82 -10.76 -6.18 22.00
C SER A 82 -9.63 -6.81 21.16
N ASP A 83 -9.88 -7.19 19.90
CA ASP A 83 -8.81 -7.45 18.93
C ASP A 83 -8.23 -6.12 18.43
N PRO A 84 -6.91 -5.86 18.55
CA PRO A 84 -6.28 -4.60 18.12
C PRO A 84 -6.35 -4.32 16.60
N ARG A 85 -6.88 -5.25 15.80
CA ARG A 85 -7.18 -5.06 14.36
C ARG A 85 -8.60 -4.56 14.11
N SER A 86 -9.53 -4.79 15.05
CA SER A 86 -10.95 -4.47 14.92
C SER A 86 -11.22 -2.99 15.18
N LYS A 87 -10.95 -2.14 14.20
CA LYS A 87 -11.32 -0.72 14.27
C LYS A 87 -12.83 -0.54 14.25
N LEU A 88 -13.33 0.27 15.16
CA LEU A 88 -14.69 0.79 15.15
C LEU A 88 -14.70 2.06 14.29
N ASN A 89 -15.50 2.08 13.23
CA ASN A 89 -15.73 3.25 12.39
C ASN A 89 -17.12 3.80 12.75
N LEU A 90 -17.17 5.00 13.34
CA LEU A 90 -18.43 5.72 13.58
C LEU A 90 -18.54 6.89 12.60
N GLU A 91 -19.56 6.86 11.75
CA GLU A 91 -19.88 7.94 10.81
C GLU A 91 -21.19 8.61 11.15
N VAL A 92 -21.20 9.94 11.00
CA VAL A 92 -22.37 10.79 11.21
C VAL A 92 -22.57 11.66 9.98
N ARG A 93 -23.79 11.62 9.43
CA ARG A 93 -24.28 12.57 8.42
C ARG A 93 -25.22 13.58 9.09
N ILE A 94 -24.91 14.87 8.97
CA ILE A 94 -25.83 15.96 9.30
C ILE A 94 -26.23 16.68 8.01
N THR A 95 -27.53 16.77 7.75
CA THR A 95 -28.11 17.41 6.56
C THR A 95 -28.99 18.59 6.97
N GLY A 96 -28.74 19.75 6.38
CA GLY A 96 -29.66 20.90 6.37
C GLY A 96 -30.21 21.12 4.97
N ILE A 97 -31.02 22.18 4.79
CA ILE A 97 -31.79 22.43 3.55
C ILE A 97 -30.91 22.63 2.30
N LYS A 98 -29.65 23.08 2.45
CA LYS A 98 -28.72 23.36 1.34
C LYS A 98 -27.38 22.60 1.42
N ASP A 99 -26.97 22.18 2.61
CA ASP A 99 -25.65 21.61 2.87
C ASP A 99 -25.76 20.27 3.62
N THR A 100 -24.80 19.38 3.39
CA THR A 100 -24.65 18.15 4.17
C THR A 100 -23.20 17.99 4.59
N GLN A 101 -22.98 17.87 5.90
CA GLN A 101 -21.67 17.58 6.47
C GLN A 101 -21.60 16.10 6.86
N TYR A 102 -20.47 15.47 6.51
CA TYR A 102 -20.11 14.13 6.94
C TYR A 102 -18.91 14.22 7.88
N LYS A 103 -18.93 13.44 8.98
CA LYS A 103 -17.79 13.27 9.88
C LYS A 103 -17.62 11.80 10.20
N ARG A 104 -16.39 11.29 10.11
CA ARG A 104 -15.98 9.94 10.57
C ARG A 104 -15.04 10.10 11.76
N LYS A 105 -15.17 9.22 12.76
CA LYS A 105 -14.16 9.02 13.81
C LYS A 105 -13.88 7.53 14.00
N THR A 106 -12.61 7.24 14.29
CA THR A 106 -12.06 5.90 14.56
C THR A 106 -11.55 5.74 15.99
N ASP A 107 -11.57 6.84 16.75
CA ASP A 107 -10.88 6.98 18.02
C ASP A 107 -11.92 7.38 19.08
N PHE A 108 -11.97 6.62 20.18
CA PHE A 108 -13.05 6.65 21.18
C PHE A 108 -12.42 6.84 22.56
N GLY A 109 -12.84 7.87 23.29
CA GLY A 109 -12.41 8.11 24.67
C GLY A 109 -13.52 7.76 25.63
N ASP A 110 -13.26 6.89 26.61
CA ASP A 110 -14.20 6.50 27.67
C ASP A 110 -15.62 6.12 27.16
N ASN A 111 -15.65 5.38 26.04
CA ASN A 111 -16.85 4.94 25.32
C ASN A 111 -17.67 6.06 24.64
N GLN A 112 -17.14 7.28 24.57
CA GLN A 112 -17.78 8.45 23.98
C GLN A 112 -17.08 8.94 22.70
N VAL A 113 -17.85 9.57 21.82
CA VAL A 113 -17.38 10.28 20.63
C VAL A 113 -18.09 11.62 20.52
N ASN A 114 -17.32 12.70 20.59
CA ASN A 114 -17.78 14.03 20.21
C ASN A 114 -17.44 14.30 18.73
N PHE A 115 -18.43 14.75 17.94
CA PHE A 115 -18.26 15.25 16.59
C PHE A 115 -18.54 16.75 16.54
N GLU A 116 -17.54 17.56 16.14
CA GLU A 116 -17.69 19.01 16.03
C GLU A 116 -18.04 19.42 14.59
N PHE A 117 -19.09 20.23 14.47
CA PHE A 117 -19.61 20.79 13.22
C PHE A 117 -19.53 22.31 13.27
N GLN A 118 -18.93 22.90 12.23
CA GLN A 118 -18.69 24.34 12.12
C GLN A 118 -19.29 24.86 10.81
N ASN A 119 -19.49 26.17 10.71
CA ASN A 119 -20.13 26.83 9.57
C ASN A 119 -21.56 26.33 9.32
N LEU A 120 -22.30 26.07 10.41
CA LEU A 120 -23.74 25.83 10.34
C LEU A 120 -24.48 27.16 10.15
N ASP A 121 -25.53 27.16 9.34
CA ASP A 121 -26.42 28.31 9.17
C ASP A 121 -27.38 28.38 10.37
N PRO A 122 -27.36 29.44 11.20
CA PRO A 122 -28.22 29.55 12.38
C PRO A 122 -29.72 29.58 12.05
N THR A 123 -30.11 29.74 10.78
CA THR A 123 -31.51 29.83 10.32
C THR A 123 -32.07 28.53 9.75
N VAL A 124 -31.29 27.44 9.75
CA VAL A 124 -31.63 26.17 9.11
C VAL A 124 -31.74 25.04 10.13
N ASP A 125 -32.83 24.27 10.06
CA ASP A 125 -32.97 23.01 10.80
C ASP A 125 -32.02 21.94 10.24
N TYR A 126 -31.31 21.26 11.14
CA TYR A 126 -30.36 20.21 10.81
C TYR A 126 -30.83 18.84 11.32
N GLN A 127 -30.79 17.83 10.44
CA GLN A 127 -31.17 16.45 10.76
C GLN A 127 -29.93 15.54 10.79
N VAL A 128 -29.79 14.75 11.86
CA VAL A 128 -28.81 13.65 11.94
C VAL A 128 -29.39 12.46 11.17
N GLY A 129 -29.03 12.35 9.90
CA GLY A 129 -29.71 11.48 8.93
C GLY A 129 -29.00 10.16 8.63
N LEU A 130 -27.88 9.85 9.28
CA LEU A 130 -27.19 8.56 9.16
C LEU A 130 -26.26 8.37 10.37
N ILE A 131 -26.32 7.22 11.02
CA ILE A 131 -25.22 6.68 11.83
C ILE A 131 -24.78 5.37 11.17
N MET A 132 -23.50 5.23 10.84
CA MET A 132 -22.93 3.94 10.44
C MET A 132 -21.94 3.44 11.48
N ILE A 133 -22.00 2.13 11.73
CA ILE A 133 -21.08 1.40 12.59
C ILE A 133 -20.55 0.20 11.78
N ASN A 134 -19.27 0.23 11.42
CA ASN A 134 -18.60 -0.78 10.58
C ASN A 134 -19.46 -1.23 9.39
N ASP A 135 -19.73 -0.26 8.51
CA ASP A 135 -20.48 -0.41 7.25
C ASP A 135 -21.94 -0.87 7.39
N ARG A 136 -22.47 -0.96 8.63
CA ARG A 136 -23.89 -1.16 8.92
C ARG A 136 -24.56 0.18 9.24
N VAL A 137 -25.61 0.49 8.49
CA VAL A 137 -26.49 1.65 8.75
C VAL A 137 -27.37 1.34 9.97
N ILE A 138 -27.43 2.29 10.90
CA ILE A 138 -28.41 2.30 12.00
C ILE A 138 -29.44 3.38 11.69
N GLU A 139 -30.66 2.96 11.36
CA GLU A 139 -31.79 3.88 11.22
C GLU A 139 -32.31 4.30 12.59
N LEU A 140 -32.54 5.61 12.77
CA LEU A 140 -33.07 6.18 14.02
C LEU A 140 -34.59 6.41 13.88
N PRO A 141 -35.41 5.95 14.84
CA PRO A 141 -36.85 6.20 14.82
C PRO A 141 -37.16 7.67 15.15
N THR A 142 -38.22 8.22 14.54
CA THR A 142 -38.65 9.61 14.74
C THR A 142 -39.17 9.88 16.14
N THR A 143 -38.61 10.90 16.79
CA THR A 143 -39.17 11.60 17.94
C THR A 143 -39.23 13.11 17.64
N LYS A 144 -40.13 13.83 18.32
CA LYS A 144 -40.14 15.29 18.34
C LYS A 144 -39.47 15.79 19.61
N SER A 145 -38.78 16.91 19.50
CA SER A 145 -38.36 17.78 20.60
C SER A 145 -38.80 19.20 20.22
N ASP A 146 -39.23 20.03 21.17
CA ASP A 146 -40.09 21.19 20.89
C ASP A 146 -39.42 22.40 20.23
N ASN A 147 -38.26 22.20 19.58
CA ASN A 147 -37.70 23.14 18.60
C ASN A 147 -37.21 22.47 17.29
N PHE A 148 -37.32 21.15 17.11
CA PHE A 148 -36.83 20.45 15.90
C PHE A 148 -37.77 19.33 15.44
N THR A 149 -38.08 19.30 14.14
CA THR A 149 -38.94 18.26 13.54
C THR A 149 -38.12 17.22 12.77
N LEU A 150 -38.05 16.00 13.29
CA LEU A 150 -37.56 14.84 12.55
C LEU A 150 -38.69 14.30 11.64
N GLU A 151 -38.53 14.42 10.33
CA GLU A 151 -39.40 13.77 9.34
C GLU A 151 -38.57 12.82 8.48
N ILE A 152 -38.85 11.52 8.55
CA ILE A 152 -38.21 10.48 7.74
C ILE A 152 -39.25 9.88 6.80
N LYS A 153 -39.00 9.93 5.49
CA LYS A 153 -39.88 9.38 4.46
C LYS A 153 -39.36 8.01 3.99
N ALA A 154 -40.02 6.95 4.45
CA ALA A 154 -39.85 5.61 3.91
C ALA A 154 -40.59 5.46 2.57
N SER A 155 -40.01 4.71 1.63
CA SER A 155 -40.66 4.33 0.37
C SER A 155 -40.39 2.85 0.08
N GLU A 156 -41.44 2.02 0.12
CA GLU A 156 -41.34 0.62 -0.33
C GLU A 156 -41.03 0.57 -1.83
N MET A 157 -39.92 -0.07 -2.20
CA MET A 157 -39.62 -0.36 -3.60
C MET A 157 -40.40 -1.61 -4.04
N LYS A 158 -41.68 -1.43 -4.40
CA LYS A 158 -42.52 -2.51 -4.91
C LYS A 158 -41.98 -3.06 -6.22
N ALA A 159 -41.67 -4.35 -6.24
CA ALA A 159 -41.35 -5.07 -7.47
C ALA A 159 -42.62 -5.22 -8.33
N THR A 160 -42.70 -4.45 -9.43
CA THR A 160 -43.60 -4.76 -10.55
C THR A 160 -42.96 -5.87 -11.38
N GLY A 161 -43.55 -7.06 -11.35
CA GLY A 161 -42.93 -8.28 -11.89
C GLY A 161 -43.45 -8.74 -13.25
N GLU A 162 -43.18 -10.02 -13.50
CA GLU A 162 -43.70 -10.87 -14.58
C GLU A 162 -43.43 -10.46 -16.04
N ASN A 163 -42.69 -11.34 -16.73
CA ASN A 163 -43.37 -12.11 -17.77
C ASN A 163 -43.00 -13.60 -17.63
N ASN A 164 -43.93 -14.50 -17.96
CA ASN A 164 -43.84 -15.93 -17.63
C ASN A 164 -43.26 -16.77 -18.78
N GLY A 165 -42.61 -17.88 -18.43
CA GLY A 165 -42.10 -18.89 -19.36
C GLY A 165 -41.71 -20.18 -18.65
N LYS A 166 -42.66 -21.10 -18.48
CA LYS A 166 -42.44 -22.42 -17.87
C LYS A 166 -42.12 -23.50 -18.92
N ASN A 167 -41.23 -24.43 -18.58
CA ASN A 167 -41.52 -25.87 -18.33
C ASN A 167 -40.19 -26.61 -18.02
N GLU A 168 -40.09 -27.39 -16.93
CA GLU A 168 -40.26 -28.87 -16.88
C GLU A 168 -39.23 -29.64 -17.75
N GLY A 169 -38.39 -30.56 -17.25
CA GLY A 169 -38.13 -31.10 -15.90
C GLY A 169 -36.71 -31.72 -15.83
N GLU A 170 -36.31 -32.69 -14.99
CA GLU A 170 -36.99 -33.44 -13.91
C GLU A 170 -36.04 -33.66 -12.69
N ASN A 171 -35.62 -34.90 -12.33
CA ASN A 171 -34.68 -35.22 -11.22
C ASN A 171 -33.99 -36.61 -11.40
N PRO A 172 -32.95 -36.98 -10.60
CA PRO A 172 -32.00 -38.09 -10.87
C PRO A 172 -32.36 -39.41 -10.11
N PRO A 173 -31.54 -40.50 -10.17
CA PRO A 173 -30.37 -40.65 -9.26
C PRO A 173 -29.16 -41.48 -9.82
N ASP A 174 -28.14 -41.71 -8.96
CA ASP A 174 -27.37 -42.97 -8.72
C ASP A 174 -25.82 -42.94 -8.66
N ASN A 175 -25.29 -43.81 -7.78
CA ASN A 175 -23.89 -44.03 -7.32
C ASN A 175 -23.93 -45.22 -6.30
N PRO A 176 -22.86 -45.97 -5.88
CA PRO A 176 -21.49 -46.21 -6.38
C PRO A 176 -21.33 -47.71 -6.85
N PRO A 177 -20.17 -48.45 -6.80
CA PRO A 177 -19.27 -48.78 -5.65
C PRO A 177 -17.78 -48.37 -5.89
N VAL A 178 -16.79 -48.39 -4.99
CA VAL A 178 -16.36 -49.22 -3.82
C VAL A 178 -15.54 -50.48 -4.16
N ASP A 179 -14.34 -50.61 -3.55
CA ASP A 179 -13.42 -51.78 -3.35
C ASP A 179 -11.94 -51.36 -3.56
N GLU A 180 -10.91 -51.89 -2.89
CA GLU A 180 -10.77 -52.56 -1.57
C GLU A 180 -9.29 -52.45 -1.10
N THR A 181 -8.98 -52.72 0.17
CA THR A 181 -7.59 -52.76 0.72
C THR A 181 -7.22 -54.15 1.26
N PRO A 182 -5.93 -54.52 1.24
CA PRO A 182 -5.34 -54.97 2.52
C PRO A 182 -3.85 -54.60 2.76
N ASP A 183 -3.54 -54.26 4.03
CA ASP A 183 -2.50 -54.85 4.91
C ASP A 183 -1.42 -55.78 4.30
N LYS A 184 -0.15 -55.85 4.77
CA LYS A 184 0.31 -55.88 6.19
C LYS A 184 1.85 -55.82 6.39
N GLU A 185 2.26 -55.89 7.67
CA GLU A 185 3.53 -56.46 8.23
C GLU A 185 4.87 -55.67 8.25
N MET A 186 5.20 -55.19 9.47
CA MET A 186 6.55 -55.13 10.09
C MET A 186 6.87 -56.51 10.76
N PRO A 187 8.00 -56.77 11.49
CA PRO A 187 9.21 -55.97 11.89
C PRO A 187 10.51 -56.75 11.47
N PRO A 188 11.69 -56.83 12.18
CA PRO A 188 12.21 -56.11 13.37
C PRO A 188 13.71 -55.67 13.32
N GLU A 189 14.14 -54.93 14.37
CA GLU A 189 15.43 -55.03 15.13
C GLU A 189 16.82 -55.06 14.42
N ASN A 190 17.97 -54.73 15.05
CA ASN A 190 18.36 -53.96 16.26
C ASN A 190 19.92 -53.92 16.27
N THR A 191 20.55 -52.79 16.64
CA THR A 191 21.79 -52.76 17.45
C THR A 191 22.26 -51.33 17.72
N ASN A 192 22.44 -51.02 19.01
CA ASN A 192 23.42 -50.07 19.52
C ASN A 192 24.42 -50.91 20.37
N PRO A 193 25.67 -50.49 20.61
CA PRO A 193 25.93 -49.82 21.91
C PRO A 193 27.15 -48.87 21.95
N GLN A 194 27.18 -48.01 22.99
CA GLN A 194 28.34 -47.64 23.86
C GLN A 194 29.66 -47.13 23.24
N ASP A 195 30.47 -46.28 23.89
CA ASP A 195 30.33 -45.53 25.16
C ASP A 195 31.29 -44.32 25.07
N ASP A 196 30.99 -43.21 25.78
CA ASP A 196 31.79 -42.84 26.96
C ASP A 196 31.16 -41.69 27.75
N LEU A 197 31.34 -41.73 29.07
CA LEU A 197 31.16 -40.61 30.01
C LEU A 197 32.58 -40.09 30.37
N THR A 198 32.87 -39.17 31.28
CA THR A 198 32.19 -38.62 32.47
C THR A 198 32.95 -37.35 32.91
N ASP A 199 32.27 -36.40 33.57
CA ASP A 199 32.78 -35.61 34.73
C ASP A 199 34.01 -34.67 34.57
N GLN A 200 34.33 -33.69 35.43
CA GLN A 200 33.85 -33.11 36.73
C GLN A 200 34.51 -31.69 36.85
N ASP A 201 34.21 -30.70 37.70
CA ASP A 201 33.15 -30.33 38.69
C ASP A 201 33.36 -28.81 39.01
N GLU A 202 32.73 -28.03 39.92
CA GLU A 202 31.59 -28.09 40.86
C GLU A 202 31.15 -26.61 41.12
N GLN A 203 30.22 -26.36 42.06
CA GLN A 203 29.98 -25.09 42.80
C GLN A 203 29.36 -23.88 42.07
N GLY A 204 28.34 -23.22 42.64
CA GLY A 204 27.65 -23.52 43.90
C GLY A 204 26.47 -22.58 44.21
N ASN A 205 25.45 -23.10 44.89
CA ASN A 205 24.19 -22.41 45.20
C ASN A 205 24.26 -21.40 46.35
N LYS A 206 23.41 -20.37 46.32
CA LYS A 206 22.79 -19.81 47.54
C LYS A 206 21.48 -19.04 47.30
N ILE A 207 20.53 -19.22 48.23
CA ILE A 207 19.17 -18.66 48.21
C ILE A 207 19.02 -17.68 49.39
N LEU A 208 18.30 -16.57 49.20
CA LEU A 208 17.71 -15.79 50.30
C LEU A 208 16.27 -15.36 49.97
N LYS A 209 15.46 -15.16 51.01
CA LYS A 209 14.04 -14.75 50.95
C LYS A 209 13.87 -13.24 51.21
N PRO A 210 12.75 -12.63 50.77
CA PRO A 210 12.48 -11.20 50.96
C PRO A 210 11.97 -10.85 52.38
N PRO A 211 12.25 -9.64 52.89
CA PRO A 211 11.50 -8.99 53.98
C PRO A 211 10.25 -8.25 53.48
N THR A 212 9.37 -7.89 54.40
CA THR A 212 8.02 -7.30 54.19
C THR A 212 7.99 -5.76 54.17
N ASP A 213 6.81 -5.21 53.87
CA ASP A 213 6.47 -3.78 53.80
C ASP A 213 6.82 -2.93 55.04
N GLY A 214 7.00 -1.63 54.82
CA GLY A 214 7.27 -0.63 55.86
C GLY A 214 7.17 0.82 55.37
N ASP A 215 5.93 1.32 55.32
CA ASP A 215 5.45 2.72 55.20
C ASP A 215 6.08 3.76 54.23
N PHE A 216 5.20 4.52 53.59
CA PHE A 216 5.55 5.68 52.77
C PHE A 216 5.87 6.91 53.62
N GLN A 217 7.04 7.53 53.39
CA GLN A 217 7.16 9.00 53.44
C GLN A 217 7.96 9.51 52.24
N ASN A 218 7.59 10.69 51.74
CA ASN A 218 8.00 11.21 50.44
C ASN A 218 8.79 12.52 50.58
N PRO A 219 10.14 12.51 50.54
CA PRO A 219 10.96 13.71 50.61
C PRO A 219 11.09 14.35 49.22
N LYS A 220 10.73 15.63 49.12
CA LYS A 220 10.99 16.44 47.92
C LYS A 220 12.49 16.66 47.73
N THR A 221 13.08 16.15 46.65
CA THR A 221 14.30 16.70 46.05
C THR A 221 14.17 16.74 44.54
N GLY A 222 14.37 17.92 43.95
CA GLY A 222 14.68 18.04 42.53
C GLY A 222 16.12 17.57 42.33
N GLY A 223 16.30 16.30 41.98
CA GLY A 223 17.59 15.76 41.57
C GLY A 223 17.93 16.25 40.17
N ASP A 224 18.68 17.34 40.08
CA ASP A 224 19.20 17.82 38.80
C ASP A 224 20.18 16.78 38.23
N PHE A 225 19.79 16.10 37.15
CA PHE A 225 20.59 15.07 36.48
C PHE A 225 21.65 15.72 35.58
N GLY A 226 22.49 16.55 36.20
CA GLY A 226 23.69 17.09 35.58
C GLY A 226 24.59 15.95 35.12
N LEU A 227 24.73 15.80 33.80
CA LEU A 227 25.74 14.92 33.22
C LEU A 227 27.13 15.35 33.74
N PRO A 228 28.00 14.42 34.17
CA PRO A 228 29.22 14.78 34.87
C PRO A 228 30.11 15.70 34.04
N GLU A 229 30.77 16.65 34.69
CA GLU A 229 31.56 17.68 34.01
C GLU A 229 32.67 17.03 33.16
N GLY A 230 32.64 17.30 31.85
CA GLY A 230 33.48 16.60 30.85
C GLY A 230 32.81 15.43 30.11
N PHE A 231 31.57 15.06 30.44
CA PHE A 231 30.79 14.09 29.65
C PHE A 231 30.38 14.69 28.30
N THR A 232 31.23 14.49 27.30
CA THR A 232 30.80 14.61 25.90
C THR A 232 30.12 13.30 25.49
N PHE A 233 28.89 13.38 24.98
CA PHE A 233 28.37 12.30 24.14
C PHE A 233 29.38 12.07 23.00
N PRO A 234 29.72 10.81 22.65
CA PRO A 234 30.71 10.53 21.62
C PRO A 234 30.28 11.17 20.31
N SER A 235 30.99 12.21 19.88
CA SER A 235 30.72 12.93 18.63
C SER A 235 31.06 12.01 17.46
N VAL A 236 30.05 11.29 16.97
CA VAL A 236 30.23 10.33 15.89
C VAL A 236 30.59 11.10 14.60
N GLU A 237 31.88 11.23 14.30
CA GLU A 237 32.39 12.01 13.15
C GLU A 237 31.97 11.45 11.77
N LYS A 238 31.19 10.36 11.74
CA LYS A 238 30.40 9.91 10.59
C LYS A 238 29.33 10.96 10.22
N GLY A 239 29.74 12.07 9.61
CA GLY A 239 28.81 13.11 9.15
C GLY A 239 29.44 14.26 8.36
N LYS A 240 30.66 14.71 8.70
CA LYS A 240 31.25 15.97 8.18
C LYS A 240 31.32 16.10 6.63
N ASN A 241 31.32 14.97 5.93
CA ASN A 241 31.32 14.85 4.46
C ASN A 241 30.12 14.04 3.89
N ALA A 242 29.19 13.55 4.72
CA ALA A 242 28.03 12.77 4.24
C ALA A 242 27.09 13.63 3.38
N ASP A 243 27.02 14.92 3.72
CA ASP A 243 26.21 15.96 3.09
C ASP A 243 27.07 16.95 2.27
N LYS A 244 28.15 16.46 1.63
CA LYS A 244 29.04 17.28 0.78
C LYS A 244 29.52 16.52 -0.44
N TYR A 245 29.70 17.23 -1.54
CA TYR A 245 30.34 16.67 -2.73
C TYR A 245 31.87 16.78 -2.67
N PRO A 246 32.60 15.77 -3.19
CA PRO A 246 34.04 15.86 -3.42
C PRO A 246 34.36 16.80 -4.61
N PRO A 247 35.56 17.38 -4.70
CA PRO A 247 35.87 18.41 -5.70
C PRO A 247 35.65 18.00 -7.17
N PHE A 248 35.87 16.73 -7.52
CA PHE A 248 35.67 16.22 -8.88
C PHE A 248 34.20 16.22 -9.33
N ALA A 249 33.23 16.33 -8.40
CA ALA A 249 31.81 16.34 -8.73
C ALA A 249 31.41 17.57 -9.57
N SER A 250 32.22 18.63 -9.53
CA SER A 250 32.01 19.90 -10.25
C SER A 250 31.92 19.78 -11.77
N LYS A 251 32.37 18.66 -12.36
CA LYS A 251 32.19 18.37 -13.80
C LYS A 251 30.77 17.93 -14.17
N TYR A 252 30.03 17.33 -13.24
CA TYR A 252 28.68 16.84 -13.47
C TYR A 252 27.67 17.99 -13.41
N LYS A 253 26.76 18.04 -14.38
CA LYS A 253 25.74 19.09 -14.46
C LYS A 253 24.42 18.55 -13.91
N ALA A 254 23.89 19.21 -12.88
CA ALA A 254 22.53 18.98 -12.42
C ALA A 254 21.51 19.37 -13.51
N VAL A 255 20.41 18.66 -13.57
CA VAL A 255 19.27 18.90 -14.46
C VAL A 255 18.26 19.80 -13.74
N ASP A 256 17.56 20.63 -14.50
CA ASP A 256 16.49 21.49 -13.97
C ASP A 256 15.40 20.64 -13.25
N PRO A 257 15.04 20.98 -11.99
CA PRO A 257 13.96 20.33 -11.25
C PRO A 257 12.64 20.20 -12.03
N GLN A 258 12.27 21.21 -12.81
CA GLN A 258 11.05 21.21 -13.60
C GLN A 258 11.11 20.16 -14.72
N VAL A 259 12.28 19.98 -15.35
CA VAL A 259 12.50 18.93 -16.36
C VAL A 259 12.42 17.55 -15.71
N LEU A 260 13.06 17.35 -14.56
CA LEU A 260 13.02 16.07 -13.84
C LEU A 260 11.60 15.71 -13.36
N TYR A 261 10.88 16.63 -12.72
CA TYR A 261 9.50 16.38 -12.31
C TYR A 261 8.54 16.21 -13.49
N LYS A 262 8.75 16.93 -14.60
CA LYS A 262 7.95 16.74 -15.83
C LYS A 262 8.16 15.37 -16.46
N GLU A 263 9.40 14.89 -16.51
CA GLU A 263 9.75 13.57 -17.04
C GLU A 263 9.21 12.44 -16.14
N LEU A 264 9.32 12.59 -14.81
CA LEU A 264 8.69 11.71 -13.83
C LEU A 264 7.15 11.72 -14.00
N TYR A 265 6.53 12.89 -14.06
CA TYR A 265 5.09 13.02 -14.27
C TYR A 265 4.62 12.33 -15.55
N ASP A 266 5.28 12.58 -16.68
CA ASP A 266 4.86 12.05 -17.98
C ASP A 266 4.86 10.52 -17.98
N ARG A 267 5.85 9.87 -17.33
CA ARG A 267 5.98 8.40 -17.33
C ARG A 267 5.43 7.65 -16.11
N THR A 268 5.00 8.34 -15.05
CA THR A 268 4.41 7.74 -13.84
C THR A 268 2.87 7.75 -13.84
N PHE A 269 2.27 6.70 -13.29
CA PHE A 269 0.84 6.42 -13.24
C PHE A 269 0.44 5.84 -11.88
N SER A 270 -0.80 6.10 -11.45
CA SER A 270 -1.48 5.27 -10.46
C SER A 270 -1.88 3.94 -11.11
N ILE A 271 -1.89 2.84 -10.37
CA ILE A 271 -2.32 1.53 -10.90
C ILE A 271 -3.19 0.76 -9.91
N LYS A 272 -4.13 -0.03 -10.45
CA LYS A 272 -4.83 -1.13 -9.78
C LYS A 272 -4.86 -2.34 -10.72
N PHE A 273 -4.70 -3.54 -10.18
CA PHE A 273 -4.87 -4.79 -10.93
C PHE A 273 -6.25 -5.38 -10.66
N GLY A 274 -6.87 -5.98 -11.68
CA GLY A 274 -8.14 -6.67 -11.57
C GLY A 274 -7.88 -8.16 -11.58
N VAL A 275 -8.07 -8.77 -10.42
CA VAL A 275 -7.75 -10.16 -10.13
C VAL A 275 -8.99 -11.00 -10.29
N THR A 276 -8.93 -12.02 -11.15
CA THR A 276 -9.94 -13.06 -11.20
C THR A 276 -9.64 -14.08 -10.11
N LEU A 277 -10.57 -14.18 -9.15
CA LEU A 277 -10.46 -15.09 -8.01
C LEU A 277 -10.97 -16.48 -8.39
N ASN A 278 -10.16 -17.51 -8.16
CA ASN A 278 -10.46 -18.89 -8.50
C ASN A 278 -11.70 -19.40 -7.73
N LYS A 279 -11.64 -19.30 -6.39
CA LYS A 279 -12.71 -19.74 -5.48
C LYS A 279 -13.85 -18.71 -5.31
N GLY A 280 -13.63 -17.47 -5.74
CA GLY A 280 -14.58 -16.36 -5.56
C GLY A 280 -14.72 -15.91 -4.10
N VAL A 281 -15.43 -14.80 -3.89
CA VAL A 281 -15.78 -14.26 -2.56
C VAL A 281 -17.30 -14.11 -2.46
N LYS A 282 -17.89 -14.66 -1.40
CA LYS A 282 -19.31 -14.54 -1.09
C LYS A 282 -19.54 -13.44 -0.07
N VAL A 283 -19.83 -12.23 -0.55
CA VAL A 283 -20.34 -11.15 0.30
C VAL A 283 -21.78 -11.48 0.69
N TYR A 284 -22.12 -11.36 1.97
CA TYR A 284 -23.45 -11.75 2.47
C TYR A 284 -24.58 -10.99 1.76
N GLY A 285 -25.56 -11.71 1.22
CA GLY A 285 -26.67 -11.15 0.46
C GLY A 285 -26.36 -10.80 -1.01
N SER A 286 -25.14 -11.07 -1.50
CA SER A 286 -24.75 -10.86 -2.91
C SER A 286 -24.44 -12.18 -3.63
N PRO A 287 -24.51 -12.23 -4.97
CA PRO A 287 -23.95 -13.34 -5.74
C PRO A 287 -22.42 -13.47 -5.53
N GLU A 288 -21.87 -14.64 -5.81
CA GLU A 288 -20.44 -14.94 -5.72
C GLU A 288 -19.62 -14.03 -6.64
N ASN A 289 -18.82 -13.14 -6.07
CA ASN A 289 -17.97 -12.22 -6.82
C ASN A 289 -16.63 -12.89 -7.14
N LYS A 290 -16.25 -12.94 -8.42
CA LYS A 290 -14.94 -13.46 -8.87
C LYS A 290 -13.95 -12.37 -9.31
N PHE A 291 -14.26 -11.10 -9.07
CA PHE A 291 -13.38 -9.97 -9.38
C PHE A 291 -12.98 -9.22 -8.11
N LEU A 292 -11.67 -9.01 -7.94
CA LEU A 292 -11.10 -8.14 -6.91
C LEU A 292 -10.19 -7.10 -7.57
N ALA A 293 -10.48 -5.81 -7.39
CA ALA A 293 -9.47 -4.79 -7.65
C ALA A 293 -8.49 -4.70 -6.46
N THR A 294 -7.20 -4.59 -6.75
CA THR A 294 -6.19 -4.26 -5.72
C THR A 294 -6.34 -2.82 -5.23
N GLU A 295 -5.72 -2.52 -4.09
CA GLU A 295 -5.43 -1.15 -3.68
C GLU A 295 -4.62 -0.38 -4.75
N ASN A 296 -4.55 0.95 -4.62
CA ASN A 296 -3.70 1.78 -5.47
C ASN A 296 -2.22 1.58 -5.13
N GLY A 297 -1.42 1.33 -6.16
CA GLY A 297 0.01 1.62 -6.14
C GLY A 297 0.41 2.63 -7.19
N THR A 298 1.69 2.95 -7.25
CA THR A 298 2.30 3.75 -8.31
C THR A 298 3.17 2.87 -9.21
N ALA A 299 3.14 3.11 -10.53
CA ALA A 299 4.02 2.45 -11.49
C ALA A 299 4.50 3.44 -12.57
N TRP A 300 5.60 3.12 -13.25
CA TRP A 300 6.18 4.00 -14.27
C TRP A 300 6.75 3.21 -15.45
N LEU A 301 6.74 3.80 -16.65
CA LEU A 301 7.25 3.16 -17.85
C LEU A 301 8.78 3.02 -17.77
N LEU A 302 9.25 1.78 -17.57
CA LEU A 302 10.66 1.40 -17.53
C LEU A 302 11.24 1.26 -18.94
N ASP A 303 10.50 0.60 -19.82
CA ASP A 303 10.94 0.18 -21.15
C ASP A 303 9.73 -0.03 -22.07
N TYR A 304 9.95 -0.11 -23.38
CA TYR A 304 8.90 -0.51 -24.32
C TYR A 304 9.46 -1.25 -25.55
N HIS A 305 8.60 -2.07 -26.16
CA HIS A 305 8.76 -2.52 -27.54
C HIS A 305 7.68 -1.89 -28.42
N LYS A 306 8.10 -1.30 -29.55
CA LYS A 306 7.20 -0.74 -30.56
C LYS A 306 7.03 -1.76 -31.69
N LYS A 307 5.84 -2.33 -31.82
CA LYS A 307 5.51 -3.33 -32.84
C LYS A 307 5.21 -2.68 -34.20
N ASP A 308 4.44 -1.59 -34.19
CA ASP A 308 4.13 -0.77 -35.35
C ASP A 308 3.81 0.70 -34.94
N ALA A 309 3.07 1.47 -35.74
CA ALA A 309 2.73 2.85 -35.43
C ALA A 309 1.82 3.03 -34.20
N ASN A 310 0.88 2.11 -33.97
CA ASN A 310 -0.12 2.18 -32.88
C ASN A 310 0.06 1.07 -31.83
N ASN A 311 0.62 -0.09 -32.16
CA ASN A 311 0.80 -1.20 -31.21
C ASN A 311 2.13 -1.15 -30.46
N TYR A 312 2.06 -1.18 -29.14
CA TYR A 312 3.20 -1.15 -28.22
C TYR A 312 3.02 -2.22 -27.13
N LYS A 313 4.12 -2.88 -26.76
CA LYS A 313 4.23 -3.66 -25.52
C LYS A 313 5.00 -2.80 -24.53
N LEU A 314 4.33 -2.37 -23.46
CA LEU A 314 4.86 -1.42 -22.48
C LEU A 314 5.31 -2.18 -21.23
N PHE A 315 6.50 -1.90 -20.71
CA PHE A 315 7.02 -2.52 -19.49
C PHE A 315 7.02 -1.50 -18.36
N PHE A 316 6.20 -1.74 -17.34
CA PHE A 316 6.02 -0.89 -16.18
C PHE A 316 6.75 -1.46 -14.97
N ALA A 317 7.50 -0.62 -14.27
CA ALA A 317 8.12 -0.94 -12.99
C ALA A 317 7.28 -0.43 -11.81
N THR A 318 7.23 -1.22 -10.73
CA THR A 318 6.55 -0.90 -9.46
C THR A 318 7.19 -1.70 -8.30
N ASN A 319 6.70 -1.58 -7.07
CA ASN A 319 7.15 -2.43 -5.95
C ASN A 319 6.61 -3.87 -6.10
N LEU A 320 7.29 -4.83 -5.48
CA LEU A 320 6.81 -6.21 -5.44
C LEU A 320 5.50 -6.31 -4.63
N HIS A 321 5.37 -5.52 -3.56
CA HIS A 321 4.14 -5.49 -2.75
C HIS A 321 2.95 -4.84 -3.45
N VAL A 322 3.18 -4.03 -4.49
CA VAL A 322 2.12 -3.50 -5.37
C VAL A 322 1.76 -4.54 -6.45
N ALA A 323 2.75 -5.26 -6.98
CA ALA A 323 2.58 -6.36 -7.91
C ALA A 323 2.14 -7.68 -7.25
N SER A 324 1.67 -7.66 -6.01
CA SER A 324 1.43 -8.82 -5.13
C SER A 324 0.39 -9.84 -5.63
N HIS A 325 -0.39 -9.50 -6.65
CA HIS A 325 -1.39 -10.36 -7.31
C HIS A 325 -1.12 -10.59 -8.81
N LEU A 326 0.08 -10.26 -9.31
CA LEU A 326 0.50 -10.57 -10.69
C LEU A 326 1.06 -12.01 -10.85
N SER A 327 0.91 -12.85 -9.83
CA SER A 327 1.13 -14.29 -9.89
C SER A 327 0.30 -14.96 -10.98
N ASN A 328 0.71 -16.17 -11.38
CA ASN A 328 -0.02 -17.02 -12.33
C ASN A 328 -0.28 -16.39 -13.73
N THR A 329 0.38 -15.27 -14.07
CA THR A 329 0.22 -14.56 -15.34
C THR A 329 1.02 -15.15 -16.50
N LEU A 330 2.10 -15.90 -16.23
CA LEU A 330 2.92 -16.63 -17.20
C LEU A 330 2.44 -18.08 -17.43
N ASP A 331 3.04 -18.77 -18.41
CA ASP A 331 2.85 -20.20 -18.63
C ASP A 331 3.41 -21.02 -17.46
N LYS A 332 2.78 -22.18 -17.15
CA LYS A 332 3.12 -23.01 -15.98
C LYS A 332 4.61 -23.31 -15.86
N HIS A 333 5.27 -23.76 -16.92
CA HIS A 333 6.72 -24.01 -16.93
C HIS A 333 7.54 -22.79 -16.46
N LEU A 334 7.19 -21.58 -16.92
CA LEU A 334 7.88 -20.35 -16.52
C LEU A 334 7.53 -19.95 -15.08
N LEU A 335 6.28 -20.14 -14.64
CA LEU A 335 5.90 -19.94 -13.24
C LEU A 335 6.70 -20.85 -12.30
N THR A 336 6.78 -22.17 -12.59
CA THR A 336 7.59 -23.11 -11.81
C THR A 336 9.07 -22.73 -11.85
N LYS A 337 9.61 -22.46 -13.06
CA LYS A 337 11.02 -22.10 -13.27
C LYS A 337 11.41 -20.81 -12.53
N PHE A 338 10.52 -19.83 -12.44
CA PHE A 338 10.77 -18.55 -11.77
C PHE A 338 10.34 -18.51 -10.30
N ASN A 339 9.65 -19.55 -9.79
CA ASN A 339 8.97 -19.56 -8.48
C ASN A 339 7.86 -18.49 -8.37
N TYR A 340 7.20 -18.16 -9.50
CA TYR A 340 6.12 -17.16 -9.60
C TYR A 340 4.70 -17.80 -9.54
N GLU A 341 4.63 -19.11 -9.27
CA GLU A 341 3.38 -19.83 -8.93
C GLU A 341 2.80 -19.32 -7.60
N ASP A 342 1.47 -19.22 -7.52
CA ASP A 342 0.71 -18.85 -6.32
C ASP A 342 -0.39 -19.90 -6.08
N PRO A 343 -0.46 -20.52 -4.88
CA PRO A 343 -1.32 -21.67 -4.61
C PRO A 343 -2.82 -21.37 -4.82
N SER A 344 -3.28 -20.13 -4.70
CA SER A 344 -4.71 -19.79 -4.88
C SER A 344 -5.25 -20.11 -6.27
N GLN A 345 -4.36 -20.10 -7.27
CA GLN A 345 -4.68 -20.02 -8.71
C GLN A 345 -5.41 -18.72 -9.11
N ASP A 346 -5.44 -17.71 -8.23
CA ASP A 346 -5.90 -16.38 -8.59
C ASP A 346 -4.94 -15.76 -9.62
N LYS A 347 -5.46 -14.87 -10.46
CA LYS A 347 -4.72 -14.31 -11.60
C LYS A 347 -5.17 -12.90 -11.92
N ALA A 348 -4.24 -11.96 -12.05
CA ALA A 348 -4.53 -10.68 -12.68
C ALA A 348 -4.90 -10.88 -14.16
N THR A 349 -6.13 -10.49 -14.51
CA THR A 349 -6.69 -10.60 -15.87
C THR A 349 -6.93 -9.25 -16.52
N SER A 350 -6.95 -8.19 -15.72
CA SER A 350 -7.26 -6.82 -16.17
C SER A 350 -6.46 -5.78 -15.38
N ILE A 351 -6.42 -4.56 -15.88
CA ILE A 351 -5.70 -3.44 -15.24
C ILE A 351 -6.53 -2.15 -15.32
N SER A 352 -6.34 -1.29 -14.33
CA SER A 352 -6.66 0.12 -14.44
C SER A 352 -5.42 0.99 -14.18
N ILE A 353 -5.17 1.95 -15.08
CA ILE A 353 -4.10 2.93 -14.95
C ILE A 353 -4.70 4.33 -14.81
N GLY A 354 -4.18 5.08 -13.85
CA GLY A 354 -4.64 6.42 -13.51
C GLY A 354 -3.57 7.48 -13.69
N LYS A 355 -3.98 8.70 -14.03
CA LYS A 355 -3.11 9.88 -14.09
C LYS A 355 -3.92 11.12 -13.71
N SER A 356 -3.24 12.16 -13.22
CA SER A 356 -3.92 13.41 -12.85
C SER A 356 -4.67 14.01 -14.05
N ALA A 357 -5.80 14.67 -13.78
CA ALA A 357 -6.66 15.18 -14.85
C ALA A 357 -6.00 16.25 -15.74
N LYS A 358 -4.97 16.95 -15.22
CA LYS A 358 -4.03 17.78 -15.99
C LYS A 358 -2.64 17.68 -15.38
N ALA A 359 -1.62 17.91 -16.21
CA ALA A 359 -0.26 18.16 -15.70
C ALA A 359 -0.21 19.53 -14.99
N PRO A 360 0.52 19.66 -13.87
CA PRO A 360 0.91 20.96 -13.33
C PRO A 360 1.62 21.80 -14.40
N GLN A 361 1.34 23.11 -14.45
CA GLN A 361 2.08 24.04 -15.33
C GLN A 361 3.52 24.23 -14.85
N THR A 362 3.71 24.17 -13.53
CA THR A 362 5.00 24.18 -12.84
C THR A 362 4.92 23.21 -11.66
N PHE A 363 5.99 22.46 -11.42
CA PHE A 363 6.20 21.65 -10.21
C PHE A 363 6.83 22.55 -9.16
N ALA A 364 6.04 23.50 -8.66
CA ALA A 364 6.48 24.49 -7.70
C ALA A 364 6.96 23.86 -6.38
N THR A 365 7.72 24.64 -5.59
CA THR A 365 7.86 24.37 -4.16
C THR A 365 6.54 24.65 -3.46
N HIS A 366 6.26 23.90 -2.40
CA HIS A 366 5.08 24.06 -1.55
C HIS A 366 5.50 23.82 -0.10
N ASN A 367 4.71 24.27 0.88
CA ASN A 367 5.04 24.01 2.28
C ASN A 367 4.84 22.52 2.63
N ASN A 368 5.43 22.08 3.73
CA ASN A 368 5.12 20.77 4.31
C ASN A 368 3.63 20.66 4.65
N ASN A 369 3.09 19.44 4.68
CA ASN A 369 1.66 19.17 4.88
C ASN A 369 0.74 19.82 3.82
N TYR A 370 1.27 20.18 2.65
CA TYR A 370 0.47 20.66 1.52
C TYR A 370 -0.43 19.53 0.98
N ASP A 371 -1.73 19.74 1.13
CA ASP A 371 -2.74 18.78 0.72
C ASP A 371 -3.04 18.86 -0.77
N PHE A 372 -2.27 18.08 -1.55
CA PHE A 372 -2.38 17.96 -3.00
C PHE A 372 -3.80 17.60 -3.47
N SER A 373 -4.60 16.92 -2.64
CA SER A 373 -5.94 16.44 -3.02
C SER A 373 -6.98 17.56 -3.16
N LYS A 374 -6.69 18.75 -2.62
CA LYS A 374 -7.54 19.95 -2.74
C LYS A 374 -7.58 20.53 -4.16
N ASP A 375 -6.59 20.22 -5.00
CA ASP A 375 -6.67 20.53 -6.43
C ASP A 375 -7.31 19.34 -7.19
N PRO A 376 -8.54 19.48 -7.73
CA PRO A 376 -9.17 18.41 -8.51
C PRO A 376 -8.44 18.11 -9.83
N ASN A 377 -7.45 18.90 -10.24
CA ASN A 377 -6.56 18.56 -11.36
C ASN A 377 -5.51 17.52 -10.97
N ASN A 378 -5.11 17.41 -9.69
CA ASN A 378 -4.16 16.41 -9.18
C ASN A 378 -4.78 15.02 -8.99
N VAL A 379 -6.08 14.96 -8.67
CA VAL A 379 -6.82 13.70 -8.49
C VAL A 379 -6.77 12.87 -9.77
N ALA A 380 -6.45 11.58 -9.62
CA ALA A 380 -6.30 10.67 -10.74
C ALA A 380 -7.66 10.34 -11.40
N LYS A 381 -7.69 10.44 -12.73
CA LYS A 381 -8.70 9.81 -13.58
C LYS A 381 -8.15 8.49 -14.10
N PHE A 382 -8.99 7.48 -14.21
CA PHE A 382 -8.57 6.12 -14.50
C PHE A 382 -9.09 5.65 -15.87
N TYR A 383 -8.26 4.89 -16.58
CA TYR A 383 -8.67 4.06 -17.71
C TYR A 383 -8.55 2.60 -17.30
N ALA A 384 -9.52 1.76 -17.67
CA ALA A 384 -9.55 0.34 -17.29
C ALA A 384 -9.85 -0.58 -18.48
N SER A 385 -9.25 -1.76 -18.52
CA SER A 385 -9.55 -2.78 -19.55
C SER A 385 -10.89 -3.48 -19.35
N ASP A 386 -11.41 -3.45 -18.12
CA ASP A 386 -12.60 -4.18 -17.68
C ASP A 386 -13.63 -3.23 -17.04
N ASP A 387 -14.94 -3.50 -17.23
CA ASP A 387 -16.03 -2.68 -16.69
C ASP A 387 -16.27 -2.88 -15.18
N ASN A 388 -15.76 -3.95 -14.57
CA ASN A 388 -15.85 -4.18 -13.12
C ASN A 388 -15.16 -3.07 -12.30
N PHE A 389 -14.11 -2.43 -12.85
CA PHE A 389 -13.47 -1.24 -12.27
C PHE A 389 -14.37 0.03 -12.24
N LYS A 390 -15.59 -0.04 -12.79
CA LYS A 390 -16.63 0.99 -12.68
C LYS A 390 -17.74 0.62 -11.69
N ASN A 391 -17.66 -0.53 -11.03
CA ASN A 391 -18.52 -0.89 -9.92
C ASN A 391 -17.81 -0.63 -8.59
N ALA A 392 -18.33 0.32 -7.80
CA ALA A 392 -17.75 0.65 -6.50
C ALA A 392 -17.75 -0.53 -5.51
N ASN A 393 -18.63 -1.53 -5.70
CA ASN A 393 -18.67 -2.74 -4.87
C ASN A 393 -17.56 -3.76 -5.23
N PHE A 394 -16.89 -3.58 -6.36
CA PHE A 394 -15.81 -4.45 -6.87
C PHE A 394 -14.43 -3.76 -6.84
N THR A 395 -14.41 -2.45 -6.56
CA THR A 395 -13.22 -1.66 -6.25
C THR A 395 -13.56 -0.69 -5.11
N ASP A 396 -13.72 0.61 -5.40
CA ASP A 396 -14.01 1.67 -4.43
C ASP A 396 -14.53 2.92 -5.18
N LEU A 397 -14.48 4.11 -4.56
CA LEU A 397 -14.98 5.35 -5.16
C LEU A 397 -14.10 5.89 -6.32
N SER A 398 -12.98 5.24 -6.67
CA SER A 398 -12.32 5.48 -7.96
C SER A 398 -13.19 5.06 -9.14
N ALA A 399 -14.14 4.13 -8.95
CA ALA A 399 -15.12 3.71 -9.97
C ALA A 399 -15.85 4.90 -10.63
N LEU A 400 -16.11 5.95 -9.85
CA LEU A 400 -16.78 7.18 -10.28
C LEU A 400 -15.92 8.05 -11.23
N VAL A 401 -14.62 7.75 -11.35
CA VAL A 401 -13.65 8.41 -12.23
C VAL A 401 -12.92 7.42 -13.16
N THR A 402 -13.44 6.20 -13.30
CA THR A 402 -12.94 5.17 -14.21
C THR A 402 -13.67 5.22 -15.56
N THR A 403 -12.90 5.26 -16.66
CA THR A 403 -13.39 5.09 -18.04
C THR A 403 -12.94 3.73 -18.56
N LYS A 404 -13.86 2.91 -19.06
CA LYS A 404 -13.50 1.63 -19.73
C LYS A 404 -12.89 1.92 -21.11
N THR A 405 -11.82 1.22 -21.47
CA THR A 405 -11.14 1.34 -22.76
C THR A 405 -10.84 -0.03 -23.36
N ASN A 406 -10.82 -0.09 -24.70
CA ASN A 406 -10.37 -1.26 -25.46
C ASN A 406 -8.89 -1.11 -25.91
N ALA A 407 -8.20 -0.05 -25.48
CA ALA A 407 -6.80 0.19 -25.83
C ALA A 407 -5.84 -0.84 -25.23
N PHE A 408 -6.20 -1.42 -24.07
CA PHE A 408 -5.41 -2.46 -23.41
C PHE A 408 -5.82 -3.82 -23.96
N THR A 409 -4.96 -4.42 -24.79
CA THR A 409 -5.30 -5.61 -25.59
C THR A 409 -4.92 -6.93 -24.91
N SER A 410 -4.22 -6.87 -23.78
CA SER A 410 -3.92 -8.01 -22.91
C SER A 410 -4.09 -7.66 -21.43
N GLY A 411 -4.28 -8.68 -20.59
CA GLY A 411 -4.16 -8.54 -19.14
C GLY A 411 -2.70 -8.34 -18.72
N PRO A 412 -2.43 -7.67 -17.58
CA PRO A 412 -1.07 -7.40 -17.12
C PRO A 412 -0.32 -8.71 -16.84
N LYS A 413 0.95 -8.79 -17.28
CA LYS A 413 1.76 -10.02 -17.15
C LYS A 413 3.09 -9.74 -16.45
N LEU A 414 3.39 -10.51 -15.40
CA LEU A 414 4.61 -10.37 -14.62
C LEU A 414 5.83 -10.81 -15.44
N ILE A 415 6.78 -9.91 -15.64
CA ILE A 415 8.05 -10.19 -16.34
C ILE A 415 9.16 -10.44 -15.34
N PHE A 416 9.23 -9.65 -14.26
CA PHE A 416 10.20 -9.84 -13.19
C PHE A 416 9.59 -9.51 -11.83
N ALA A 417 9.91 -10.32 -10.83
CA ALA A 417 9.70 -10.05 -9.41
C ALA A 417 11.04 -10.26 -8.69
N GLY A 418 11.40 -9.31 -7.83
CA GLY A 418 12.69 -9.25 -7.14
C GLY A 418 12.88 -10.27 -6.00
N TYR A 419 12.51 -11.54 -6.16
CA TYR A 419 12.86 -12.62 -5.22
C TYR A 419 13.29 -13.89 -5.95
N ASP A 420 14.01 -14.78 -5.25
CA ASP A 420 14.58 -16.03 -5.80
C ASP A 420 15.45 -15.80 -7.07
N PHE A 421 16.01 -14.59 -7.19
CA PHE A 421 16.84 -14.10 -8.29
C PHE A 421 18.36 -14.19 -8.00
N ILE A 422 18.70 -14.74 -6.84
CA ILE A 422 20.07 -15.00 -6.36
C ILE A 422 20.19 -16.50 -6.12
N ASP A 423 21.34 -17.09 -6.43
CA ASP A 423 21.62 -18.50 -6.18
C ASP A 423 21.35 -18.86 -4.71
N ARG A 424 20.46 -19.84 -4.52
CA ARG A 424 19.95 -20.26 -3.21
C ARG A 424 21.04 -20.66 -2.22
N LYS A 425 22.23 -21.08 -2.67
CA LYS A 425 23.37 -21.38 -1.76
C LYS A 425 23.85 -20.16 -0.95
N TYR A 426 23.61 -18.94 -1.43
CA TYR A 426 23.91 -17.70 -0.71
C TYR A 426 22.76 -17.23 0.19
N ILE A 427 21.57 -17.84 0.06
CA ILE A 427 20.36 -17.56 0.84
C ILE A 427 20.12 -18.66 1.90
N GLN A 428 20.70 -19.85 1.72
CA GLN A 428 20.67 -20.96 2.67
C GLN A 428 21.09 -20.58 4.12
N PRO A 429 22.11 -19.73 4.36
CA PRO A 429 22.52 -19.34 5.72
C PRO A 429 21.49 -18.47 6.49
N PHE A 430 20.35 -18.15 5.88
CA PHE A 430 19.29 -17.34 6.49
C PHE A 430 18.02 -18.14 6.80
N GLN A 431 17.94 -19.40 6.37
CA GLN A 431 16.71 -20.20 6.48
C GLN A 431 16.36 -20.50 7.95
N GLU A 432 17.34 -20.80 8.78
CA GLU A 432 17.14 -21.05 10.22
C GLU A 432 16.61 -19.81 10.96
N GLU A 433 17.23 -18.63 10.75
CA GLU A 433 16.79 -17.35 11.31
C GLU A 433 15.33 -17.02 10.96
N LEU A 434 14.92 -17.36 9.72
CA LEU A 434 13.53 -17.20 9.27
C LEU A 434 12.58 -18.21 9.93
N LEU A 435 12.91 -19.50 9.90
CA LEU A 435 12.07 -20.57 10.48
C LEU A 435 11.83 -20.35 11.98
N THR A 436 12.86 -19.96 12.74
CA THR A 436 12.70 -19.58 14.16
C THR A 436 11.75 -18.39 14.33
N LYS A 437 11.82 -17.38 13.46
CA LYS A 437 10.91 -16.22 13.54
C LYS A 437 9.48 -16.55 13.12
N ILE A 438 9.29 -17.44 12.14
CA ILE A 438 7.97 -17.97 11.78
C ILE A 438 7.36 -18.72 12.97
N GLN A 439 8.13 -19.58 13.64
CA GLN A 439 7.69 -20.27 14.85
C GLN A 439 7.26 -19.27 15.94
N ASN A 440 8.11 -18.29 16.26
CA ASN A 440 7.78 -17.23 17.24
C ASN A 440 6.52 -16.44 16.86
N SER A 441 6.31 -16.14 15.57
CA SER A 441 5.09 -15.50 15.08
C SER A 441 3.86 -16.39 15.31
N LEU A 442 3.92 -17.67 14.95
CA LEU A 442 2.83 -18.64 15.15
C LEU A 442 2.52 -18.85 16.63
N ASP A 443 3.52 -18.87 17.51
CA ASP A 443 3.30 -18.91 18.96
C ASP A 443 2.57 -17.67 19.48
N SER A 444 2.80 -16.49 18.90
CA SER A 444 2.01 -15.29 19.21
C SER A 444 0.55 -15.35 18.70
N TYR A 445 0.28 -16.15 17.66
CA TYR A 445 -1.06 -16.39 17.12
C TYR A 445 -1.86 -17.43 17.92
N LYS A 446 -1.23 -18.34 18.68
CA LYS A 446 -1.92 -19.37 19.51
C LYS A 446 -2.90 -18.79 20.54
N ASN A 447 -2.72 -17.52 20.94
CA ASN A 447 -3.57 -16.81 21.89
C ASN A 447 -4.64 -15.94 21.22
N ARG A 448 -4.93 -16.16 19.92
CA ARG A 448 -5.94 -15.45 19.13
C ARG A 448 -6.84 -16.47 18.44
N GLU A 449 -8.10 -16.12 18.19
CA GLU A 449 -8.94 -16.91 17.29
C GLU A 449 -8.29 -16.89 15.88
N GLY A 450 -8.09 -18.09 15.33
CA GLY A 450 -7.48 -18.27 14.00
C GLY A 450 -8.43 -17.83 12.89
N SER A 451 -7.88 -17.48 11.73
CA SER A 451 -8.69 -17.31 10.53
C SER A 451 -8.83 -18.64 9.80
N ASP A 452 -10.07 -19.04 9.52
CA ASP A 452 -10.40 -20.18 8.65
C ASP A 452 -10.04 -19.92 7.16
N GLU A 453 -9.63 -18.69 6.83
CA GLU A 453 -9.17 -18.31 5.50
C GLU A 453 -7.84 -19.00 5.15
N GLU A 454 -7.89 -19.85 4.11
CA GLU A 454 -6.82 -20.74 3.65
C GLU A 454 -5.49 -20.02 3.37
N TYR A 455 -5.54 -18.78 2.89
CA TYR A 455 -4.36 -17.96 2.59
C TYR A 455 -4.19 -16.76 3.54
N SER A 456 -4.76 -16.84 4.75
CA SER A 456 -4.40 -15.90 5.81
C SER A 456 -2.93 -16.03 6.19
N GLU A 457 -2.35 -14.93 6.71
CA GLU A 457 -0.95 -14.88 7.16
C GLU A 457 -0.59 -16.07 8.07
N TYR A 458 -1.46 -16.44 9.00
CA TYR A 458 -1.27 -17.59 9.89
C TYR A 458 -1.14 -18.91 9.12
N ASN A 459 -2.01 -19.18 8.15
CA ASN A 459 -2.00 -20.44 7.39
C ASN A 459 -0.83 -20.51 6.39
N ILE A 460 -0.43 -19.39 5.79
CA ILE A 460 0.79 -19.30 4.94
C ILE A 460 2.05 -19.61 5.77
N LEU A 461 2.18 -18.96 6.93
CA LEU A 461 3.31 -19.14 7.85
C LEU A 461 3.37 -20.57 8.40
N LYS A 462 2.22 -21.12 8.81
CA LYS A 462 2.08 -22.51 9.30
C LYS A 462 2.51 -23.52 8.22
N LYS A 463 1.96 -23.41 7.01
CA LYS A 463 2.32 -24.27 5.86
C LYS A 463 3.82 -24.27 5.64
N THR A 464 4.47 -23.11 5.70
CA THR A 464 5.93 -22.97 5.48
C THR A 464 6.76 -23.80 6.47
N LEU A 465 6.34 -23.92 7.74
CA LEU A 465 7.01 -24.82 8.70
C LEU A 465 6.72 -26.30 8.42
N GLU A 466 5.47 -26.63 8.09
CA GLU A 466 5.02 -28.00 7.86
C GLU A 466 5.66 -28.62 6.61
N THR A 467 5.75 -27.87 5.51
CA THR A 467 6.38 -28.31 4.26
C THR A 467 7.90 -28.10 4.22
N LYS A 468 8.44 -27.29 5.13
CA LYS A 468 9.83 -26.81 5.12
C LYS A 468 10.21 -26.17 3.78
N GLU A 469 9.26 -25.44 3.18
CA GLU A 469 9.45 -24.69 1.94
C GLU A 469 10.63 -23.72 2.07
N PHE A 470 11.52 -23.72 1.07
CA PHE A 470 12.64 -22.79 1.02
C PHE A 470 12.13 -21.35 0.89
N ILE A 471 12.59 -20.47 1.79
CA ILE A 471 12.12 -19.08 1.93
C ILE A 471 13.09 -18.15 1.19
N PRO A 472 12.77 -17.68 -0.02
CA PRO A 472 13.59 -16.72 -0.73
C PRO A 472 13.47 -15.32 -0.10
N LEU A 473 14.56 -14.55 -0.18
CA LEU A 473 14.57 -13.16 0.24
C LEU A 473 14.16 -12.26 -0.94
N TYR A 474 13.42 -11.19 -0.63
CA TYR A 474 12.89 -10.28 -1.65
C TYR A 474 13.52 -8.90 -1.60
N THR A 475 13.67 -8.28 -2.77
CA THR A 475 14.03 -6.88 -3.00
C THR A 475 12.79 -6.23 -3.62
N ASP A 476 12.31 -5.11 -3.06
CA ASP A 476 10.94 -4.63 -3.31
C ASP A 476 10.75 -3.92 -4.68
N PHE A 477 10.79 -4.72 -5.74
CA PHE A 477 10.74 -4.29 -7.13
C PHE A 477 10.13 -5.39 -8.00
N ALA A 478 9.28 -4.99 -8.94
CA ALA A 478 8.70 -5.83 -9.96
C ALA A 478 8.58 -5.07 -11.29
N VAL A 479 8.56 -5.82 -12.40
CA VAL A 479 8.28 -5.33 -13.75
C VAL A 479 7.19 -6.18 -14.37
N PHE A 480 6.16 -5.54 -14.91
CA PHE A 480 5.08 -6.18 -15.65
C PHE A 480 4.93 -5.57 -17.04
N GLU A 481 4.39 -6.34 -17.99
CA GLU A 481 4.02 -5.84 -19.31
C GLU A 481 2.53 -5.56 -19.45
N LEU A 482 2.20 -4.69 -20.41
CA LEU A 482 0.86 -4.41 -20.89
C LEU A 482 0.92 -4.17 -22.41
N ASP A 483 0.09 -4.86 -23.19
CA ASP A 483 -0.06 -4.58 -24.62
C ASP A 483 -1.09 -3.47 -24.85
N VAL A 484 -0.74 -2.51 -25.69
CA VAL A 484 -1.54 -1.31 -25.95
C VAL A 484 -1.67 -1.03 -27.45
N ASP A 485 -2.90 -0.95 -27.93
CA ASP A 485 -3.24 -0.45 -29.26
C ASP A 485 -3.78 0.99 -29.18
N LEU A 486 -2.95 1.95 -29.61
CA LEU A 486 -3.29 3.36 -29.63
C LEU A 486 -4.31 3.74 -30.72
N SER A 487 -4.81 2.81 -31.54
CA SER A 487 -5.99 3.04 -32.39
C SER A 487 -7.30 2.96 -31.61
N ASN A 488 -7.32 2.18 -30.53
CA ASN A 488 -8.46 1.97 -29.63
C ASN A 488 -8.43 2.88 -28.38
N ALA A 489 -7.41 3.74 -28.26
CA ALA A 489 -7.27 4.74 -27.21
C ALA A 489 -7.94 6.07 -27.56
N ASP A 490 -8.59 6.72 -26.58
CA ASP A 490 -9.05 8.10 -26.75
C ASP A 490 -7.86 9.09 -26.80
N LYS A 491 -8.14 10.36 -27.11
CA LYS A 491 -7.10 11.41 -27.21
C LYS A 491 -6.29 11.58 -25.91
N THR A 492 -6.90 11.39 -24.75
CA THR A 492 -6.27 11.59 -23.43
C THR A 492 -5.34 10.43 -23.11
N LEU A 493 -5.83 9.19 -23.23
CA LEU A 493 -5.02 7.99 -23.00
C LEU A 493 -3.88 7.89 -24.01
N LYS A 494 -4.13 8.22 -25.29
CA LYS A 494 -3.10 8.25 -26.33
C LYS A 494 -2.01 9.29 -26.05
N ASP A 495 -2.40 10.49 -25.58
CA ASP A 495 -1.46 11.53 -25.14
C ASP A 495 -0.62 11.07 -23.94
N TRP A 496 -1.22 10.42 -22.94
CA TRP A 496 -0.50 9.90 -21.77
C TRP A 496 0.55 8.84 -22.13
N ILE A 497 0.21 7.85 -22.95
CA ILE A 497 1.14 6.79 -23.35
C ILE A 497 2.28 7.34 -24.22
N LEU A 498 1.97 8.22 -25.19
CA LEU A 498 2.99 8.83 -26.05
C LEU A 498 3.92 9.77 -25.27
N LYS A 499 3.44 10.45 -24.23
CA LYS A 499 4.29 11.23 -23.30
C LYS A 499 5.18 10.34 -22.44
N ALA A 500 4.66 9.23 -21.91
CA ALA A 500 5.47 8.27 -21.16
C ALA A 500 6.63 7.70 -21.99
N ILE A 501 6.35 7.35 -23.26
CA ILE A 501 7.35 6.92 -24.25
C ILE A 501 8.39 8.03 -24.49
N ASN A 502 7.96 9.25 -24.82
CA ASN A 502 8.87 10.35 -25.10
C ASN A 502 9.75 10.72 -23.89
N ALA A 503 9.20 10.67 -22.68
CA ALA A 503 9.92 10.89 -21.43
C ALA A 503 11.00 9.83 -21.17
N LEU A 504 10.73 8.56 -21.52
CA LEU A 504 11.76 7.51 -21.52
C LEU A 504 12.82 7.77 -22.60
N ASP A 505 12.43 8.21 -23.80
CA ASP A 505 13.38 8.55 -24.87
C ASP A 505 14.32 9.69 -24.46
N GLN A 506 13.81 10.76 -23.83
CA GLN A 506 14.65 11.85 -23.31
C GLN A 506 15.55 11.38 -22.17
N TYR A 507 15.04 10.53 -21.27
CA TYR A 507 15.84 9.92 -20.21
C TYR A 507 17.02 9.13 -20.80
N ILE A 508 16.76 8.22 -21.75
CA ILE A 508 17.77 7.37 -22.40
C ILE A 508 18.78 8.23 -23.17
N LYS A 509 18.30 9.24 -23.91
CA LYS A 509 19.15 10.19 -24.64
C LYS A 509 20.10 10.93 -23.69
N ARG A 510 19.58 11.51 -22.60
CA ARG A 510 20.38 12.22 -21.59
C ARG A 510 21.46 11.33 -20.97
N ASN A 511 21.15 10.06 -20.68
CA ASN A 511 22.10 9.10 -20.10
C ASN A 511 23.17 8.64 -21.11
N LYS A 512 22.88 8.68 -22.42
CA LYS A 512 23.85 8.45 -23.49
C LYS A 512 24.76 9.65 -23.72
N GLU A 513 24.22 10.87 -23.72
CA GLU A 513 24.94 12.09 -24.10
C GLU A 513 25.78 12.67 -22.95
N ASN A 514 25.21 12.91 -21.77
CA ASN A 514 25.87 13.65 -20.69
C ASN A 514 27.03 12.87 -20.03
N GLU A 515 28.01 13.58 -19.47
CA GLU A 515 28.88 13.01 -18.43
C GLU A 515 28.09 12.96 -17.11
N LEU A 516 28.00 11.78 -16.50
CA LEU A 516 27.16 11.49 -15.34
C LEU A 516 27.94 10.71 -14.28
N PRO A 517 27.62 10.86 -12.99
CA PRO A 517 28.31 10.15 -11.93
C PRO A 517 27.98 8.66 -11.92
N ASN A 518 28.93 7.87 -11.45
CA ASN A 518 28.78 6.43 -11.20
C ASN A 518 28.28 5.61 -12.41
N GLN A 519 28.58 6.05 -13.62
CA GLN A 519 28.15 5.40 -14.85
C GLN A 519 29.35 5.18 -15.78
N ASP A 520 29.68 3.91 -15.98
CA ASP A 520 30.56 3.47 -17.05
C ASP A 520 29.75 3.19 -18.31
N LYS A 521 29.95 4.01 -19.35
CA LYS A 521 29.20 3.90 -20.60
C LYS A 521 29.54 2.66 -21.43
N SER A 522 30.63 1.95 -21.13
CA SER A 522 30.91 0.62 -21.73
C SER A 522 29.96 -0.46 -21.19
N ILE A 523 29.62 -0.37 -19.90
CA ILE A 523 28.73 -1.32 -19.21
C ILE A 523 27.26 -0.92 -19.42
N SER A 524 26.88 0.33 -19.12
CA SER A 524 25.51 0.83 -19.33
C SER A 524 25.43 2.28 -19.78
N THR A 525 24.60 2.51 -20.80
CA THR A 525 24.29 3.84 -21.34
C THR A 525 22.94 4.40 -20.85
N TYR A 526 22.27 3.71 -19.92
CA TYR A 526 20.90 4.05 -19.49
C TYR A 526 20.67 3.99 -17.97
N MET A 527 21.64 3.57 -17.15
CA MET A 527 21.53 3.59 -15.69
C MET A 527 22.92 3.69 -15.03
N GLN A 528 22.95 3.93 -13.71
CA GLN A 528 24.18 3.81 -12.93
C GLN A 528 24.78 2.40 -13.02
N THR A 529 26.10 2.32 -13.06
CA THR A 529 26.87 1.06 -12.99
C THR A 529 27.53 0.87 -11.62
N VAL A 530 27.55 1.92 -10.79
CA VAL A 530 27.93 1.84 -9.37
C VAL A 530 26.87 2.52 -8.50
N ASP A 531 26.20 1.77 -7.65
CA ASP A 531 25.27 2.31 -6.66
C ASP A 531 25.99 3.08 -5.54
N TYR A 532 25.27 3.95 -4.82
CA TYR A 532 25.83 4.76 -3.75
C TYR A 532 26.44 3.95 -2.58
N ILE A 533 25.97 2.72 -2.34
CA ILE A 533 26.42 1.87 -1.21
C ILE A 533 27.75 1.19 -1.56
N THR A 534 27.92 0.74 -2.81
CA THR A 534 29.19 0.22 -3.30
C THR A 534 30.19 1.37 -3.49
N ALA A 535 29.74 2.54 -3.97
CA ALA A 535 30.58 3.73 -4.05
C ALA A 535 31.16 4.09 -2.67
N SER A 536 30.34 4.09 -1.61
CA SER A 536 30.80 4.42 -0.25
C SER A 536 31.68 3.34 0.43
N ARG A 537 31.80 2.16 -0.20
CA ARG A 537 32.57 1.00 0.28
C ARG A 537 33.79 0.66 -0.58
N THR A 538 34.03 1.39 -1.67
CA THR A 538 35.17 1.17 -2.57
C THR A 538 36.18 2.30 -2.51
N SER A 539 37.46 1.99 -2.77
CA SER A 539 38.55 2.97 -2.85
C SER A 539 38.57 3.78 -4.16
N ASN A 540 37.53 3.70 -4.98
CA ASN A 540 37.46 4.46 -6.22
C ASN A 540 36.97 5.90 -5.95
N TYR A 541 37.92 6.80 -5.76
CA TYR A 541 37.72 8.24 -5.54
C TYR A 541 37.06 9.01 -6.71
N GLN A 542 36.52 8.36 -7.74
CA GLN A 542 35.77 9.00 -8.84
C GLN A 542 34.26 8.74 -8.78
N ASN A 543 33.76 7.95 -7.83
CA ASN A 543 32.33 7.72 -7.63
C ASN A 543 31.76 8.64 -6.54
N LEU A 544 30.56 9.18 -6.76
CA LEU A 544 29.77 9.88 -5.75
C LEU A 544 29.12 8.86 -4.81
N THR A 545 29.13 9.17 -3.51
CA THR A 545 28.59 8.32 -2.44
C THR A 545 27.25 8.83 -1.91
N ASN A 546 26.78 9.95 -2.45
CA ASN A 546 25.66 10.77 -1.99
C ASN A 546 25.06 11.60 -3.15
N SER A 547 23.92 12.26 -2.93
CA SER A 547 23.39 13.30 -3.83
C SER A 547 22.65 14.39 -3.07
N LYS A 548 22.86 15.66 -3.45
CA LYS A 548 22.21 16.80 -2.79
C LYS A 548 20.71 16.76 -3.00
N ASN A 549 20.26 16.51 -4.24
CA ASN A 549 18.86 16.43 -4.56
C ASN A 549 18.45 15.07 -5.14
N ALA A 550 17.28 14.61 -4.70
CA ALA A 550 16.58 13.44 -5.20
C ALA A 550 15.14 13.85 -5.49
N TYR A 551 14.62 13.37 -6.62
CA TYR A 551 13.33 13.77 -7.19
C TYR A 551 12.46 12.55 -7.36
N MET A 552 11.23 12.62 -6.87
CA MET A 552 10.22 11.58 -6.95
C MET A 552 8.83 12.20 -7.02
N LEU A 553 7.92 11.47 -7.66
CA LEU A 553 6.55 11.87 -7.91
C LEU A 553 5.71 10.60 -8.03
N GLY A 554 4.53 10.60 -7.41
CA GLY A 554 3.68 9.41 -7.31
C GLY A 554 2.21 9.73 -7.11
N TYR A 555 1.44 8.67 -6.87
CA TYR A 555 -0.01 8.71 -6.70
C TYR A 555 -0.46 8.08 -5.36
N PRO A 556 -0.12 8.70 -4.21
CA PRO A 556 -0.60 8.27 -2.90
C PRO A 556 -2.13 8.19 -2.80
N GLY A 557 -2.58 7.26 -1.94
CA GLY A 557 -3.97 6.98 -1.68
C GLY A 557 -4.65 8.11 -0.90
N ILE A 558 -5.81 8.53 -1.41
CA ILE A 558 -6.72 9.48 -0.77
C ILE A 558 -8.07 8.80 -0.52
N ASP A 559 -8.98 9.52 0.14
CA ASP A 559 -10.16 8.91 0.73
C ASP A 559 -11.12 8.29 -0.30
N GLY A 560 -11.66 7.12 0.05
CA GLY A 560 -12.50 6.32 -0.85
C GLY A 560 -11.74 5.61 -1.97
N GLY A 561 -10.44 5.33 -1.82
CA GLY A 561 -9.66 4.51 -2.77
C GLY A 561 -9.34 5.20 -4.10
N LYS A 562 -9.44 6.54 -4.13
CA LYS A 562 -8.85 7.38 -5.18
C LYS A 562 -7.37 7.61 -4.89
N SER A 563 -6.66 8.22 -5.83
CA SER A 563 -5.29 8.71 -5.62
C SER A 563 -5.12 10.15 -6.10
N SER A 564 -4.11 10.84 -5.57
CA SER A 564 -3.74 12.21 -5.97
C SER A 564 -2.26 12.26 -6.36
N LEU A 565 -1.95 13.01 -7.41
CA LEU A 565 -0.58 13.38 -7.75
C LEU A 565 0.09 14.11 -6.58
N ALA A 566 1.30 13.70 -6.21
CA ALA A 566 2.17 14.37 -5.24
C ALA A 566 3.66 14.28 -5.67
N TRP A 567 4.47 15.26 -5.29
CA TRP A 567 5.91 15.34 -5.62
C TRP A 567 6.74 15.92 -4.46
N ASN A 568 8.03 15.58 -4.36
CA ASN A 568 8.83 15.82 -3.15
C ASN A 568 9.55 17.20 -3.08
N ASN A 569 8.82 18.31 -3.19
CA ASN A 569 9.41 19.66 -3.25
C ASN A 569 9.02 20.60 -2.09
N PRO A 570 9.28 20.25 -0.82
CA PRO A 570 8.95 21.11 0.31
C PRO A 570 9.84 22.37 0.35
N THR A 571 9.26 23.55 0.59
CA THR A 571 9.96 24.85 0.66
C THR A 571 11.02 24.84 1.77
N GLU A 572 10.70 24.21 2.90
CA GLU A 572 11.50 24.10 4.12
C GLU A 572 12.85 23.40 3.88
N ARG A 573 12.97 22.61 2.82
CA ARG A 573 14.23 22.03 2.29
C ARG A 573 15.30 23.10 2.07
N ASN A 574 14.90 24.28 1.61
CA ASN A 574 15.81 25.35 1.24
C ASN A 574 15.97 26.41 2.34
N ASN A 575 15.31 26.23 3.49
CA ASN A 575 15.31 27.18 4.59
C ASN A 575 16.58 27.03 5.45
N ASP A 576 16.93 28.11 6.14
CA ASP A 576 18.08 28.25 7.02
C ASP A 576 17.81 28.94 8.36
N THR A 577 16.59 29.43 8.59
CA THR A 577 16.17 29.92 9.91
C THR A 577 15.52 28.85 10.80
N GLU A 578 15.05 27.76 10.19
CA GLU A 578 14.40 26.64 10.90
C GLU A 578 15.44 25.60 11.38
N PRO A 579 15.25 24.98 12.56
CA PRO A 579 16.03 23.82 12.97
C PRO A 579 15.85 22.68 11.96
N ALA A 580 16.87 21.83 11.82
CA ALA A 580 16.84 20.70 10.91
C ALA A 580 15.59 19.84 11.15
N SER A 581 14.82 19.54 10.09
CA SER A 581 13.55 18.80 10.19
C SER A 581 13.74 17.29 10.46
N TYR A 582 14.98 16.91 10.73
CA TYR A 582 15.42 15.62 11.22
C TYR A 582 16.39 15.87 12.38
N TRP A 583 16.47 14.93 13.33
CA TRP A 583 17.05 15.11 14.67
C TRP A 583 18.58 15.39 14.77
N ARG A 584 19.24 15.84 13.70
CA ARG A 584 20.71 16.02 13.59
C ARG A 584 21.06 17.14 12.63
N ALA A 585 22.27 17.71 12.79
CA ALA A 585 22.90 18.56 11.78
C ALA A 585 23.17 17.79 10.46
N PRO A 586 23.31 18.47 9.31
CA PRO A 586 23.29 19.93 9.09
C PRO A 586 21.87 20.53 9.03
N GLU A 587 21.77 21.85 8.87
CA GLU A 587 20.55 22.56 8.47
C GLU A 587 19.95 22.01 7.16
N ASN A 588 18.64 22.23 6.92
CA ASN A 588 17.94 21.74 5.74
C ASN A 588 18.61 22.18 4.41
N LYS A 589 18.94 23.47 4.20
CA LYS A 589 19.62 23.95 2.98
C LYS A 589 20.95 23.26 2.65
N ASN A 590 21.59 22.72 3.69
CA ASN A 590 22.89 22.07 3.67
C ASN A 590 22.79 20.53 3.67
N ALA A 591 21.58 19.99 3.84
CA ALA A 591 21.29 18.57 3.83
C ALA A 591 21.32 18.00 2.41
N PHE A 592 21.89 16.81 2.26
CA PHE A 592 21.75 16.00 1.05
C PHE A 592 20.52 15.11 1.20
N ALA A 593 19.70 15.04 0.14
CA ALA A 593 18.54 14.16 0.11
C ALA A 593 18.94 12.69 0.23
N ILE A 594 20.02 12.28 -0.44
CA ILE A 594 20.65 10.96 -0.29
C ILE A 594 22.02 11.19 0.36
N PRO A 595 22.12 11.21 1.69
CA PRO A 595 23.38 11.43 2.40
C PRO A 595 24.25 10.17 2.40
N GLY A 596 25.58 10.36 2.45
CA GLY A 596 26.53 9.24 2.39
C GLY A 596 26.40 8.26 3.56
N ASN A 597 26.30 6.97 3.25
CA ASN A 597 26.15 5.84 4.19
C ASN A 597 24.84 5.77 5.02
N ASP A 598 23.75 6.47 4.63
CA ASP A 598 22.44 6.27 5.28
C ASP A 598 21.60 5.18 4.60
N ASN A 599 21.80 3.93 5.02
CA ASN A 599 21.03 2.76 4.60
C ASN A 599 20.57 1.89 5.77
N GLU A 600 19.47 1.19 5.54
CA GLU A 600 19.02 0.05 6.34
C GLU A 600 19.45 -1.27 5.68
N ARG A 601 19.73 -2.28 6.53
CA ARG A 601 20.40 -3.53 6.13
C ARG A 601 19.88 -4.75 6.92
N LYS A 602 18.55 -4.93 6.96
CA LYS A 602 17.86 -5.93 7.82
C LYS A 602 18.54 -7.31 7.86
N MET A 603 18.86 -7.86 6.68
CA MET A 603 19.59 -9.10 6.45
C MET A 603 20.88 -9.27 7.29
N LEU A 604 21.65 -8.19 7.45
CA LEU A 604 22.97 -8.20 8.11
C LEU A 604 22.89 -7.94 9.62
N ASN A 605 21.76 -7.42 10.11
CA ASN A 605 21.58 -6.97 11.51
C ASN A 605 20.73 -7.95 12.36
N PHE A 606 20.57 -9.21 11.94
CA PHE A 606 19.68 -10.22 12.56
C PHE A 606 18.20 -9.77 12.68
N ASN A 607 17.79 -8.77 11.89
CA ASN A 607 16.43 -8.23 11.84
C ASN A 607 15.74 -8.61 10.51
N LEU A 608 16.10 -9.77 9.98
CA LEU A 608 15.46 -10.39 8.82
C LEU A 608 14.16 -11.06 9.28
N ASN A 609 13.00 -10.68 8.72
CA ASN A 609 11.70 -11.15 9.22
C ASN A 609 10.90 -11.85 8.12
N PRO A 610 9.98 -12.79 8.44
CA PRO A 610 9.12 -13.42 7.43
C PRO A 610 8.13 -12.41 6.84
N TYR A 611 7.84 -12.55 5.55
CA TYR A 611 6.98 -11.65 4.79
C TYR A 611 5.99 -12.47 3.93
N PRO A 612 4.75 -12.72 4.44
CA PRO A 612 3.78 -13.62 3.79
C PRO A 612 2.78 -12.90 2.87
N LYS A 613 3.07 -11.67 2.43
CA LYS A 613 2.08 -10.75 1.80
C LYS A 613 2.08 -10.73 0.26
N VAL A 614 2.80 -11.64 -0.39
CA VAL A 614 2.96 -11.69 -1.85
C VAL A 614 2.79 -13.14 -2.32
N PHE A 615 1.96 -13.34 -3.35
CA PHE A 615 1.77 -14.65 -4.02
C PHE A 615 1.44 -15.82 -3.06
N HIS A 616 0.71 -15.51 -1.99
CA HIS A 616 0.31 -16.41 -0.89
C HIS A 616 1.43 -17.35 -0.39
N LYS A 617 2.67 -16.84 -0.30
CA LYS A 617 3.85 -17.57 0.17
C LYS A 617 4.71 -16.73 1.11
N THR A 618 5.51 -17.40 1.94
CA THR A 618 6.47 -16.73 2.81
C THR A 618 7.73 -16.34 2.05
N LEU A 619 8.05 -15.05 2.04
CA LEU A 619 9.33 -14.47 1.64
C LEU A 619 10.09 -13.99 2.89
N GLY A 620 11.29 -13.42 2.73
CA GLY A 620 12.02 -12.78 3.84
C GLY A 620 12.46 -11.34 3.55
N ASP A 621 12.30 -10.50 4.57
CA ASP A 621 12.40 -9.04 4.61
C ASP A 621 13.83 -8.57 4.96
N TYR A 622 14.66 -8.04 4.06
CA TYR A 622 14.63 -8.00 2.60
C TYR A 622 16.06 -8.31 2.09
N TYR A 623 16.21 -8.68 0.81
CA TYR A 623 17.53 -8.85 0.18
C TYR A 623 18.15 -7.50 -0.19
N GLY A 624 19.43 -7.31 0.12
CA GLY A 624 20.17 -6.10 -0.21
C GLY A 624 20.07 -5.00 0.86
N TYR A 625 19.89 -3.77 0.39
CA TYR A 625 19.82 -2.56 1.20
C TYR A 625 18.57 -1.75 0.83
N THR A 626 18.05 -0.97 1.78
CA THR A 626 17.17 0.17 1.48
C THR A 626 17.92 1.45 1.81
N GLN A 627 18.03 2.37 0.85
CA GLN A 627 18.72 3.65 1.02
C GLN A 627 17.72 4.72 1.44
N ASN A 628 18.08 5.53 2.42
CA ASN A 628 17.17 6.52 2.99
C ASN A 628 17.19 7.84 2.22
N ILE A 629 16.05 8.53 2.20
CA ILE A 629 15.88 9.84 1.56
C ILE A 629 15.23 10.82 2.53
N ARG A 630 15.83 12.00 2.69
CA ARG A 630 15.26 13.13 3.43
C ARG A 630 14.25 13.90 2.54
N PHE A 631 13.31 14.61 3.15
CA PHE A 631 12.35 15.51 2.45
C PHE A 631 11.49 14.80 1.37
N SER A 632 11.08 13.55 1.63
CA SER A 632 10.59 12.62 0.59
C SER A 632 9.44 11.69 1.01
N SER A 633 8.74 11.97 2.11
CA SER A 633 7.63 11.12 2.57
C SER A 633 6.31 11.43 1.84
N LEU A 634 6.09 10.76 0.70
CA LEU A 634 4.90 10.89 -0.15
C LEU A 634 3.65 10.14 0.35
N TYR A 635 3.68 9.52 1.55
CA TYR A 635 2.59 8.70 2.13
C TYR A 635 2.28 7.38 1.38
N PHE A 636 1.38 6.57 1.93
CA PHE A 636 0.98 5.25 1.38
C PHE A 636 0.31 5.36 0.00
N GLY A 637 0.49 4.34 -0.85
CA GLY A 637 0.08 4.34 -2.26
C GLY A 637 1.09 4.99 -3.23
N ALA A 638 1.99 5.83 -2.73
CA ALA A 638 3.15 6.30 -3.49
C ALA A 638 4.21 5.19 -3.72
N SER A 639 4.05 4.04 -3.07
CA SER A 639 4.79 2.80 -3.34
C SER A 639 4.95 2.55 -4.84
N GLY A 640 6.19 2.34 -5.29
CA GLY A 640 6.53 2.10 -6.68
C GLY A 640 6.91 3.35 -7.47
N SER A 641 6.83 4.55 -6.87
CA SER A 641 7.34 5.79 -7.48
C SER A 641 8.83 5.70 -7.83
N LEU A 642 9.23 6.29 -8.95
CA LEU A 642 10.63 6.34 -9.35
C LEU A 642 11.43 7.38 -8.56
N VAL A 643 12.68 7.05 -8.22
CA VAL A 643 13.65 7.99 -7.63
C VAL A 643 14.73 8.35 -8.66
N TYR A 644 14.81 9.65 -8.96
CA TYR A 644 15.93 10.26 -9.67
C TYR A 644 16.92 10.93 -8.72
N ASN A 645 18.19 10.94 -9.08
CA ASN A 645 19.15 11.92 -8.56
C ASN A 645 19.12 13.22 -9.38
N GLU A 646 19.83 14.26 -8.93
CA GLU A 646 19.82 15.56 -9.62
C GLU A 646 20.55 15.61 -10.97
N PHE A 647 21.28 14.56 -11.31
CA PHE A 647 21.87 14.38 -12.64
C PHE A 647 20.88 13.69 -13.60
N GLY A 648 19.68 13.35 -13.13
CA GLY A 648 18.61 12.75 -13.91
C GLY A 648 18.85 11.29 -14.27
N GLN A 649 19.56 10.54 -13.43
CA GLN A 649 19.69 9.07 -13.50
C GLN A 649 18.62 8.42 -12.61
N MET A 650 18.09 7.26 -13.00
CA MET A 650 17.32 6.42 -12.06
C MET A 650 18.28 5.73 -11.10
N VAL A 651 18.03 5.88 -9.79
CA VAL A 651 18.88 5.30 -8.73
C VAL A 651 18.18 4.18 -7.95
N GLY A 652 16.84 4.18 -7.96
CA GLY A 652 16.03 3.11 -7.39
C GLY A 652 14.55 3.45 -7.35
N ILE A 653 13.79 2.64 -6.63
CA ILE A 653 12.33 2.73 -6.53
C ILE A 653 11.90 3.01 -5.09
N TYR A 654 10.95 3.92 -4.91
CA TYR A 654 10.34 4.25 -3.64
C TYR A 654 9.68 3.00 -3.04
N SER A 655 9.96 2.67 -1.78
CA SER A 655 9.50 1.41 -1.18
C SER A 655 9.06 1.50 0.28
N LEU A 656 9.59 2.42 1.09
CA LEU A 656 9.20 2.56 2.50
C LEU A 656 8.97 4.01 2.91
N VAL A 657 7.94 4.21 3.75
CA VAL A 657 7.71 5.40 4.58
C VAL A 657 7.97 5.07 6.05
N GLN A 658 8.26 6.07 6.87
CA GLN A 658 8.20 5.93 8.32
C GLN A 658 6.76 5.55 8.74
N SER A 659 6.60 4.54 9.61
CA SER A 659 5.28 4.01 10.02
C SER A 659 4.39 5.01 10.78
N SER A 660 4.98 6.08 11.31
CA SER A 660 4.30 7.21 11.94
C SER A 660 4.27 8.45 11.03
N GLY A 661 4.23 8.27 9.70
CA GLY A 661 4.16 9.34 8.72
C GLY A 661 2.73 9.85 8.54
N GLU A 662 2.52 11.15 8.78
CA GLU A 662 1.25 11.81 8.48
C GLU A 662 1.08 11.98 6.95
N ARG A 663 -0.17 12.04 6.49
CA ARG A 663 -0.48 12.31 5.08
C ARG A 663 0.02 13.71 4.73
N TRP A 664 0.85 13.81 3.69
CA TRP A 664 1.49 15.05 3.20
C TRP A 664 2.69 15.58 4.02
N ASP A 665 3.12 14.89 5.08
CA ASP A 665 4.36 15.25 5.79
C ASP A 665 5.59 14.75 5.03
N LEU A 666 6.04 15.56 4.07
CA LEU A 666 7.22 15.31 3.26
C LEU A 666 8.52 15.35 4.08
N LEU A 667 8.58 16.12 5.18
CA LEU A 667 9.81 16.31 5.95
C LEU A 667 10.29 15.02 6.62
N LYS A 668 9.39 14.05 6.87
CA LYS A 668 9.76 12.71 7.36
C LYS A 668 10.68 11.98 6.38
N ARG A 669 11.47 11.07 6.95
CA ARG A 669 12.34 10.17 6.20
C ARG A 669 11.50 9.14 5.43
N ALA A 670 11.82 8.98 4.16
CA ALA A 670 11.37 7.86 3.35
C ALA A 670 12.58 7.03 2.91
N SER A 671 12.34 5.94 2.17
CA SER A 671 13.38 5.01 1.77
C SER A 671 13.10 4.38 0.40
N PHE A 672 14.17 4.04 -0.30
CA PHE A 672 14.13 3.48 -1.64
C PHE A 672 15.00 2.23 -1.78
N THR A 673 14.52 1.31 -2.63
CA THR A 673 15.21 0.09 -3.02
C THR A 673 16.10 0.40 -4.24
N PRO A 674 17.44 0.28 -4.15
CA PRO A 674 18.34 0.54 -5.28
C PRO A 674 18.19 -0.51 -6.39
N PHE A 675 18.35 -0.10 -7.65
CA PHE A 675 18.25 -1.03 -8.80
C PHE A 675 19.43 -1.99 -8.95
N LEU A 676 20.56 -1.71 -8.29
CA LEU A 676 21.75 -2.56 -8.31
C LEU A 676 22.51 -2.49 -6.99
N LEU A 677 23.27 -3.55 -6.72
CA LEU A 677 24.43 -3.55 -5.83
C LEU A 677 25.61 -4.04 -6.66
N SER A 678 26.49 -3.12 -7.04
CA SER A 678 27.51 -3.33 -8.08
C SER A 678 28.70 -4.20 -7.65
N LYS A 679 28.87 -4.50 -6.35
CA LYS A 679 29.84 -5.49 -5.84
C LYS A 679 29.31 -6.24 -4.62
N ASP A 680 29.85 -7.43 -4.38
CA ASP A 680 29.66 -8.17 -3.13
C ASP A 680 29.99 -7.28 -1.92
N VAL A 681 29.08 -7.19 -0.95
CA VAL A 681 29.30 -6.51 0.32
C VAL A 681 29.30 -7.53 1.46
N LYS A 682 30.50 -7.80 1.97
CA LYS A 682 30.71 -8.53 3.22
C LYS A 682 30.45 -7.62 4.41
N ASP A 683 29.69 -8.10 5.39
CA ASP A 683 29.62 -7.50 6.72
C ASP A 683 30.70 -8.08 7.64
N THR A 684 31.37 -7.22 8.40
CA THR A 684 32.50 -7.59 9.26
C THR A 684 32.07 -8.10 10.63
N VAL A 685 30.81 -7.91 11.04
CA VAL A 685 30.30 -8.31 12.36
C VAL A 685 29.61 -9.67 12.28
N SER A 686 28.70 -9.82 11.32
CA SER A 686 27.93 -11.05 11.11
C SER A 686 28.60 -12.07 10.18
N ASN A 687 29.72 -11.71 9.54
CA ASN A 687 30.42 -12.49 8.50
C ASN A 687 29.58 -12.82 7.24
N LYS A 688 28.27 -12.48 7.23
CA LYS A 688 27.33 -12.60 6.11
C LYS A 688 27.79 -11.74 4.91
N VAL A 689 27.44 -12.18 3.71
CA VAL A 689 27.80 -11.51 2.44
C VAL A 689 26.54 -11.28 1.61
N ILE A 690 26.23 -10.01 1.30
CA ILE A 690 25.29 -9.66 0.24
C ILE A 690 26.03 -9.78 -1.09
N LYS A 691 25.43 -10.40 -2.09
CA LYS A 691 26.02 -10.58 -3.42
C LYS A 691 25.66 -9.44 -4.36
N ALA A 692 26.55 -9.20 -5.32
CA ALA A 692 26.28 -8.24 -6.39
C ALA A 692 25.02 -8.63 -7.21
N TYR A 693 24.25 -7.62 -7.62
CA TYR A 693 23.07 -7.79 -8.48
C TYR A 693 22.76 -6.52 -9.28
N ASN A 694 22.04 -6.67 -10.39
CA ASN A 694 21.33 -5.60 -11.10
C ASN A 694 19.92 -6.09 -11.49
N LEU A 695 18.88 -5.48 -10.92
CA LEU A 695 17.48 -5.91 -11.12
C LEU A 695 16.99 -5.67 -12.56
N ILE A 696 17.56 -4.70 -13.26
CA ILE A 696 17.18 -4.32 -14.63
C ILE A 696 17.99 -5.15 -15.64
N ASP A 697 19.32 -5.19 -15.50
CA ASP A 697 20.23 -5.93 -16.39
C ASP A 697 21.34 -6.64 -15.61
N GLY A 698 21.00 -7.81 -15.07
CA GLY A 698 21.94 -8.77 -14.47
C GLY A 698 22.55 -9.72 -15.50
N SER A 699 22.55 -9.39 -16.81
CA SER A 699 23.04 -10.31 -17.84
C SER A 699 24.57 -10.41 -17.92
N ASP A 700 25.29 -9.52 -17.25
CA ASP A 700 26.74 -9.61 -17.02
C ASP A 700 27.04 -10.47 -15.77
N THR A 701 27.35 -11.75 -16.02
CA THR A 701 27.71 -12.71 -14.98
C THR A 701 29.14 -12.55 -14.45
N GLN A 702 29.96 -11.63 -14.99
CA GLN A 702 31.24 -11.27 -14.38
C GLN A 702 31.05 -10.27 -13.23
N ASN A 703 30.15 -9.29 -13.42
CA ASN A 703 29.80 -8.31 -12.39
C ASN A 703 28.72 -8.79 -11.40
N SER A 704 27.90 -9.79 -11.74
CA SER A 704 26.91 -10.38 -10.82
C SER A 704 26.82 -11.92 -10.90
N PRO A 705 27.91 -12.66 -10.61
CA PRO A 705 27.99 -14.13 -10.79
C PRO A 705 27.05 -14.95 -9.90
N ALA A 706 26.49 -14.35 -8.86
CA ALA A 706 25.51 -14.97 -7.97
C ALA A 706 24.05 -14.77 -8.43
N GLN A 707 23.81 -13.90 -9.41
CA GLN A 707 22.48 -13.52 -9.87
C GLN A 707 21.99 -14.49 -10.94
N THR A 708 20.81 -15.08 -10.71
CA THR A 708 20.15 -16.02 -11.62
C THR A 708 19.16 -15.33 -12.55
N ARG A 709 18.56 -14.20 -12.13
CA ARG A 709 17.49 -13.50 -12.86
C ARG A 709 17.53 -11.97 -12.69
N SER A 710 17.04 -11.28 -13.70
CA SER A 710 16.81 -9.83 -13.80
C SER A 710 15.73 -9.59 -14.86
N TYR A 711 15.25 -8.36 -15.02
CA TYR A 711 14.32 -8.02 -16.11
C TYR A 711 14.86 -8.43 -17.50
N ARG A 712 16.11 -8.08 -17.85
CA ARG A 712 16.72 -8.50 -19.14
C ARG A 712 16.83 -10.03 -19.28
N GLN A 713 17.20 -10.75 -18.22
CA GLN A 713 17.31 -12.21 -18.26
C GLN A 713 15.93 -12.88 -18.40
N ASN A 714 14.91 -12.40 -17.70
CA ASN A 714 13.56 -12.93 -17.84
C ASN A 714 12.97 -12.65 -19.22
N LEU A 715 13.28 -11.50 -19.86
CA LEU A 715 12.92 -11.30 -21.28
C LEU A 715 13.53 -12.37 -22.20
N LYS A 716 14.80 -12.79 -21.99
CA LYS A 716 15.43 -13.87 -22.79
C LYS A 716 14.67 -15.19 -22.69
N GLU A 717 14.04 -15.45 -21.55
CA GLU A 717 13.39 -16.70 -21.17
C GLU A 717 11.89 -16.73 -21.50
N ILE A 718 11.20 -15.58 -21.37
CA ILE A 718 9.77 -15.41 -21.73
C ILE A 718 9.61 -15.23 -23.25
N TYR A 719 10.57 -14.57 -23.90
CA TYR A 719 10.57 -14.30 -25.35
C TYR A 719 11.78 -14.96 -26.05
N PRO A 720 11.89 -16.30 -26.02
CA PRO A 720 13.03 -17.02 -26.59
C PRO A 720 13.11 -16.88 -28.12
N ASN A 721 12.00 -16.57 -28.79
CA ASN A 721 11.93 -16.32 -30.24
C ASN A 721 11.76 -14.84 -30.60
N GLY A 722 11.86 -13.93 -29.61
CA GLY A 722 11.54 -12.51 -29.75
C GLY A 722 10.07 -12.23 -29.41
N PHE A 723 9.66 -10.97 -29.60
CA PHE A 723 8.25 -10.57 -29.53
C PHE A 723 7.45 -11.12 -30.73
N GLU A 724 6.18 -10.75 -30.85
CA GLU A 724 5.23 -11.30 -31.84
C GLU A 724 5.58 -10.97 -33.31
N ASN A 725 6.64 -10.20 -33.54
CA ASN A 725 7.25 -9.87 -34.83
C ASN A 725 8.68 -10.43 -35.00
N GLY A 726 9.13 -11.32 -34.11
CA GLY A 726 10.49 -11.89 -34.09
C GLY A 726 11.59 -10.94 -33.62
N ASN A 727 11.25 -9.71 -33.21
CA ASN A 727 12.22 -8.70 -32.78
C ASN A 727 12.60 -8.90 -31.31
N TYR A 728 13.87 -8.62 -30.97
CA TYR A 728 14.41 -8.69 -29.61
C TYR A 728 14.67 -7.30 -29.01
N LYS A 729 14.50 -6.22 -29.77
CA LYS A 729 14.91 -4.85 -29.40
C LYS A 729 13.82 -4.14 -28.58
N THR A 730 14.25 -3.49 -27.50
CA THR A 730 13.45 -2.56 -26.68
C THR A 730 14.15 -1.20 -26.61
N ALA A 731 13.58 -0.22 -25.90
CA ALA A 731 14.19 1.10 -25.72
C ALA A 731 15.47 1.02 -24.87
N LEU A 732 15.44 0.27 -23.76
CA LEU A 732 16.62 0.01 -22.92
C LEU A 732 17.62 -0.94 -23.59
N PHE A 733 17.14 -1.90 -24.39
CA PHE A 733 17.98 -2.90 -25.07
C PHE A 733 17.93 -2.72 -26.60
N PRO A 734 18.55 -1.65 -27.15
CA PRO A 734 18.50 -1.36 -28.58
C PRO A 734 19.24 -2.41 -29.42
N GLU A 735 20.22 -3.13 -28.88
CA GLU A 735 20.86 -4.29 -29.55
C GLU A 735 20.20 -5.64 -29.23
N GLY A 736 19.04 -5.57 -28.58
CA GLY A 736 18.22 -6.72 -28.23
C GLY A 736 18.49 -7.22 -26.82
N PHE A 737 17.43 -7.62 -26.10
CA PHE A 737 17.58 -8.19 -24.77
C PHE A 737 18.47 -9.44 -24.79
N LYS A 738 18.44 -10.24 -25.88
CA LYS A 738 19.30 -11.42 -26.10
C LYS A 738 20.81 -11.15 -26.07
N ALA A 739 21.27 -10.00 -26.58
CA ALA A 739 22.69 -9.68 -26.63
C ALA A 739 23.34 -9.70 -25.23
N ILE A 740 24.66 -9.81 -25.20
CA ILE A 740 25.48 -9.54 -24.02
C ILE A 740 26.34 -8.34 -24.39
N ASN A 741 26.35 -7.29 -23.58
CA ASN A 741 27.16 -6.10 -23.83
C ASN A 741 28.63 -6.40 -23.48
N ILE A 742 29.33 -7.14 -24.35
CA ILE A 742 30.78 -7.38 -24.23
C ILE A 742 31.51 -6.45 -25.19
N GLN A 743 31.51 -5.15 -24.88
CA GLN A 743 32.52 -4.23 -25.39
C GLN A 743 33.57 -4.04 -24.28
N ARG A 744 34.80 -4.48 -24.58
CA ARG A 744 35.98 -4.37 -23.71
C ARG A 744 36.74 -3.08 -23.98
#